data_AF-R1IIM9-F1
#
_entry.id   AF-R1IIM9-F1
#
_cell.length_a   1.000
_cell.length_b   1.000
_cell.length_c   1.000
_cell.angle_alpha   90.00
_cell.angle_beta   90.00
_cell.angle_gamma   90.00
#
_symmetry.space_group_name_H-M   'P 1'
#
loop_
_entity.id
_entity.type
_entity.pdbx_description
1 polymer ?
#
loop_
_entity_poly.entity_id
_entity_poly.type
_entity_poly.pdbx_seq_one_letter_code
_entity_poly.pdbx_strand_id
1 'polypeptide(L)'
;MTNTSTTNSTVQLNFNDGLHQANFGADYNGKVHVYTKSGTFLKEVVLNASNGYKANITIPAGESGVKIYADTLNDNVYEGNETIKIQGAVIGQQGWVQSAAATITDEADKPSLSVVNTNTNNKVTESNWATFSIKLSKPVDQATSVKVNVFTGANPDITNKDVGNYEYWTGSGWANFKSGSKMTIAAFQTELQIRVKPINDNKVEGNEKLKILVNPTGVETHIQTGQVEGTVLVLDAGHTDTSNSKGGFVHWHIDGGGAQHITGNRWQPNEKVFLYGPDGTRKAVYADSDGFFHVQGTDYYTSAGTLSAIGAKSGSSKNSVSVTPNITPIVLDLDGDGIETSDVTANPVRFDYNGDGQDVSTGWVSGGDGLLVRDINKDGQINDGSELFGSNTLLQDGTTAADGYEAMAQHDTNADGVIDKNDAIYSELGVWVDKDMDGETDEGELLSLEEAGVASINLEAQSSDIEQNNNFIGKTSTYTTTDGEERTAADVWFSTQQAPEEETSLVGLIEEHSISGLDSADLVWHSEDVTDQPWSDTVTDFTVGQSSLDLSDLVKDSQDHLLSEDNVDMFEQDGSLVLRVDTDGDHTWNQEIILQDVSLDDIVDENGMIKSGVFGDDNVKELFQKATATDVVENTSTHLENPTLDEHL
;
A
#
# COMPACT_ATOMS: atom_id res chain seq x y z
N MET A 1 -53.58 14.16 51.34
CA MET A 1 -54.88 13.82 51.96
C MET A 1 -55.98 14.17 50.96
N THR A 2 -57.05 13.38 50.88
CA THR A 2 -58.17 13.65 49.94
C THR A 2 -58.98 14.88 50.33
N ASN A 3 -58.97 15.25 51.61
CA ASN A 3 -59.58 16.46 52.17
C ASN A 3 -58.58 17.20 53.08
N THR A 4 -58.86 18.47 53.38
CA THR A 4 -58.12 19.25 54.37
C THR A 4 -58.54 18.86 55.79
N SER A 5 -57.61 18.89 56.74
CA SER A 5 -57.91 18.66 58.16
C SER A 5 -58.05 19.99 58.90
N THR A 6 -58.93 20.07 59.91
CA THR A 6 -59.02 21.23 60.81
C THR A 6 -57.92 21.26 61.88
N THR A 7 -57.11 20.19 61.96
CA THR A 7 -55.96 20.07 62.87
C THR A 7 -54.73 19.59 62.11
N ASN A 8 -53.54 19.83 62.67
CA ASN A 8 -52.30 19.36 62.07
C ASN A 8 -52.28 17.83 61.95
N SER A 9 -51.84 17.32 60.81
CA SER A 9 -51.73 15.88 60.54
C SER A 9 -50.26 15.49 60.38
N THR A 10 -49.84 14.37 60.95
CA THR A 10 -48.46 13.88 60.79
C THR A 10 -48.43 12.78 59.74
N VAL A 11 -47.62 12.98 58.70
CA VAL A 11 -47.32 12.00 57.65
C VAL A 11 -45.87 11.58 57.80
N GLN A 12 -45.61 10.28 57.83
CA GLN A 12 -44.25 9.77 57.72
C GLN A 12 -43.92 9.56 56.24
N LEU A 13 -42.76 10.06 55.82
CA LEU A 13 -42.15 9.78 54.53
C LEU A 13 -41.08 8.70 54.70
N ASN A 14 -40.91 7.87 53.68
CA ASN A 14 -39.91 6.82 53.60
C ASN A 14 -39.23 6.87 52.23
N PHE A 15 -37.92 7.13 52.24
CA PHE A 15 -37.04 7.11 51.08
C PHE A 15 -36.31 5.76 51.10
N ASN A 16 -37.00 4.73 50.62
CA ASN A 16 -36.48 3.36 50.62
C ASN A 16 -35.61 3.13 49.39
N ASP A 17 -34.29 3.08 49.54
CA ASP A 17 -33.29 2.87 48.48
C ASP A 17 -33.67 1.76 47.48
N GLY A 18 -34.29 0.66 47.93
CA GLY A 18 -34.78 -0.40 47.04
C GLY A 18 -35.93 -0.02 46.09
N LEU A 19 -36.44 1.21 46.14
CA LEU A 19 -37.45 1.76 45.23
C LEU A 19 -36.90 2.81 44.26
N HIS A 20 -35.66 3.27 44.47
CA HIS A 20 -35.00 4.28 43.63
C HIS A 20 -34.04 3.60 42.67
N GLN A 21 -33.68 4.30 41.60
CA GLN A 21 -32.47 4.01 40.82
C GLN A 21 -31.31 4.88 41.33
N ALA A 22 -31.61 6.11 41.74
CA ALA A 22 -30.65 7.06 42.28
C ALA A 22 -30.10 6.64 43.66
N ASN A 23 -28.79 6.76 43.80
CA ASN A 23 -28.00 6.49 44.99
C ASN A 23 -27.89 7.70 45.93
N PHE A 24 -28.01 7.39 47.22
CA PHE A 24 -27.84 8.39 48.27
C PHE A 24 -26.37 8.82 48.39
N GLY A 25 -26.12 10.13 48.26
CA GLY A 25 -24.79 10.72 48.41
C GLY A 25 -23.97 10.79 47.11
N ALA A 26 -24.38 10.10 46.05
CA ALA A 26 -23.88 10.29 44.69
C ALA A 26 -24.80 11.28 43.95
N ASP A 27 -26.09 10.94 43.81
CA ASP A 27 -27.04 11.68 42.95
C ASP A 27 -27.85 12.73 43.72
N TYR A 28 -27.99 12.53 45.03
CA TYR A 28 -28.64 13.49 45.92
C TYR A 28 -28.07 13.43 47.33
N ASN A 29 -27.99 14.59 47.98
CA ASN A 29 -27.29 14.71 49.27
C ASN A 29 -28.14 14.28 50.49
N GLY A 30 -29.38 13.83 50.24
CA GLY A 30 -30.32 13.40 51.28
C GLY A 30 -31.02 14.49 52.08
N LYS A 31 -30.81 15.77 51.73
CA LYS A 31 -31.59 16.87 52.27
C LYS A 31 -32.92 16.97 51.54
N VAL A 32 -33.98 17.07 52.33
CA VAL A 32 -35.34 17.18 51.86
C VAL A 32 -35.98 18.44 52.42
N HIS A 33 -36.40 19.32 51.52
CA HIS A 33 -37.07 20.57 51.85
C HIS A 33 -38.57 20.43 51.68
N VAL A 34 -39.31 20.75 52.73
CA VAL A 34 -40.77 20.62 52.75
C VAL A 34 -41.41 21.99 52.76
N TYR A 35 -42.39 22.18 51.86
CA TYR A 35 -43.15 23.42 51.72
C TYR A 35 -44.65 23.14 51.77
N THR A 36 -45.45 24.15 52.15
CA THR A 36 -46.89 24.14 51.88
C THR A 36 -47.15 24.08 50.37
N LYS A 37 -48.38 23.76 49.95
CA LYS A 37 -48.73 23.81 48.53
C LYS A 37 -48.59 25.20 47.92
N SER A 38 -48.79 26.24 48.74
CA SER A 38 -48.59 27.65 48.38
C SER A 38 -47.11 28.10 48.33
N GLY A 39 -46.17 27.23 48.73
CA GLY A 39 -44.72 27.50 48.62
C GLY A 39 -44.08 28.10 49.88
N THR A 40 -44.76 28.09 51.03
CA THR A 40 -44.14 28.49 52.31
C THR A 40 -43.25 27.38 52.83
N PHE A 41 -41.99 27.68 53.13
CA PHE A 41 -41.05 26.71 53.72
C PHE A 41 -41.53 26.27 55.11
N LEU A 42 -41.51 24.96 55.36
CA LEU A 42 -41.92 24.37 56.63
C LEU A 42 -40.72 23.83 57.40
N LYS A 43 -39.88 23.00 56.76
CA LYS A 43 -38.78 22.29 57.41
C LYS A 43 -37.81 21.68 56.41
N GLU A 44 -36.54 21.62 56.78
CA GLU A 44 -35.52 20.75 56.17
C GLU A 44 -35.39 19.45 56.99
N VAL A 45 -35.29 18.32 56.30
CA VAL A 45 -34.99 17.02 56.90
C VAL A 45 -33.75 16.43 56.25
N VAL A 46 -32.77 16.06 57.06
CA VAL A 46 -31.60 15.29 56.61
C VAL A 46 -31.90 13.81 56.79
N LEU A 47 -32.03 13.08 55.70
CA LEU A 47 -32.18 11.63 55.70
C LEU A 47 -30.81 10.98 55.91
N ASN A 48 -30.75 9.86 56.64
CA ASN A 48 -29.51 9.08 56.81
C ASN A 48 -29.82 7.73 57.47
N ALA A 49 -28.81 6.87 57.58
CA ALA A 49 -28.92 5.56 58.23
C ALA A 49 -29.46 5.65 59.68
N SER A 50 -29.17 6.71 60.43
CA SER A 50 -29.61 6.82 61.84
C SER A 50 -31.11 7.05 62.00
N ASN A 51 -31.77 7.62 60.98
CA ASN A 51 -33.24 7.75 60.94
C ASN A 51 -33.91 6.75 59.99
N GLY A 52 -33.15 5.78 59.47
CA GLY A 52 -33.63 4.78 58.52
C GLY A 52 -34.23 5.40 57.27
N TYR A 53 -33.71 6.56 56.85
CA TYR A 53 -34.18 7.33 55.68
C TYR A 53 -35.68 7.68 55.74
N LYS A 54 -36.19 7.93 56.96
CA LYS A 54 -37.58 8.30 57.24
C LYS A 54 -37.70 9.68 57.85
N ALA A 55 -38.79 10.37 57.54
CA ALA A 55 -39.05 11.72 57.99
C ALA A 55 -40.52 11.91 58.42
N ASN A 56 -40.76 12.40 59.64
CA ASN A 56 -42.10 12.81 60.05
C ASN A 56 -42.35 14.26 59.64
N ILE A 57 -43.38 14.47 58.82
CA ILE A 57 -43.78 15.75 58.26
C ILE A 57 -45.14 16.16 58.81
N THR A 58 -45.22 17.36 59.36
CA THR A 58 -46.48 17.96 59.80
C THR A 58 -47.14 18.67 58.62
N ILE A 59 -48.34 18.22 58.24
CA ILE A 59 -49.22 18.95 57.32
C ILE A 59 -50.08 19.90 58.18
N PRO A 60 -49.96 21.23 58.01
CA PRO A 60 -50.73 22.19 58.78
C PRO A 60 -52.24 22.05 58.62
N ALA A 61 -53.01 22.45 59.63
CA ALA A 61 -54.46 22.58 59.51
C ALA A 61 -54.84 23.47 58.31
N GLY A 62 -55.85 23.05 57.55
CA GLY A 62 -56.30 23.72 56.33
C GLY A 62 -55.55 23.32 55.05
N GLU A 63 -54.42 22.63 55.15
CA GLU A 63 -53.68 22.12 53.99
C GLU A 63 -54.09 20.68 53.63
N SER A 64 -54.10 20.37 52.33
CA SER A 64 -54.41 19.01 51.83
C SER A 64 -53.14 18.18 51.54
N GLY A 65 -51.96 18.80 51.61
CA GLY A 65 -50.68 18.19 51.32
C GLY A 65 -49.52 19.19 51.43
N VAL A 66 -48.33 18.74 51.05
CA VAL A 66 -47.09 19.51 51.01
C VAL A 66 -46.39 19.29 49.67
N LYS A 67 -45.45 20.18 49.32
CA LYS A 67 -44.46 19.95 48.26
C LYS A 67 -43.15 19.53 48.91
N ILE A 68 -42.46 18.60 48.27
CA ILE A 68 -41.22 18.00 48.78
C ILE A 68 -40.18 18.14 47.67
N TYR A 69 -39.01 18.67 48.01
CA TYR A 69 -37.87 18.82 47.11
C TYR A 69 -36.66 18.12 47.71
N ALA A 70 -35.94 17.34 46.92
CA ALA A 70 -34.65 16.78 47.30
C ALA A 70 -33.55 17.58 46.60
N ASP A 71 -32.43 17.81 47.28
CA ASP A 71 -31.27 18.47 46.68
C ASP A 71 -30.44 17.45 45.90
N THR A 72 -30.48 17.56 44.56
CA THR A 72 -29.63 16.75 43.68
C THR A 72 -28.18 17.23 43.73
N LEU A 73 -27.26 16.32 43.44
CA LEU A 73 -25.85 16.62 43.25
C LEU A 73 -25.59 16.64 41.73
N ASN A 74 -24.75 17.58 41.29
CA ASN A 74 -24.29 17.65 39.92
C ASN A 74 -22.79 17.37 39.95
N ASP A 75 -22.34 16.38 39.20
CA ASP A 75 -20.92 16.15 38.98
C ASP A 75 -20.57 16.25 37.49
N ASN A 76 -19.59 15.48 37.01
CA ASN A 76 -19.19 15.45 35.61
C ASN A 76 -19.11 14.01 35.08
N VAL A 77 -19.75 13.04 35.75
CA VAL A 77 -19.82 11.65 35.35
C VAL A 77 -21.18 11.43 34.70
N TYR A 78 -21.22 10.71 33.58
CA TYR A 78 -22.49 10.28 33.03
C TYR A 78 -22.95 8.97 33.66
N GLU A 79 -24.11 9.00 34.30
CA GLU A 79 -24.78 7.89 35.02
C GLU A 79 -26.14 7.53 34.39
N GLY A 80 -26.62 8.37 33.45
CA GLY A 80 -27.91 8.19 32.79
C GLY A 80 -29.09 8.74 33.59
N ASN A 81 -30.31 8.50 33.10
CA ASN A 81 -31.50 9.00 33.77
C ASN A 81 -31.92 8.07 34.90
N GLU A 82 -31.95 8.61 36.11
CA GLU A 82 -32.32 7.87 37.31
C GLU A 82 -33.66 8.32 37.87
N THR A 83 -34.23 7.54 38.78
CA THR A 83 -35.50 7.88 39.42
C THR A 83 -35.46 7.82 40.95
N ILE A 84 -36.14 8.77 41.57
CA ILE A 84 -36.46 8.81 43.00
C ILE A 84 -37.94 8.51 43.21
N LYS A 85 -38.25 7.58 44.12
CA LYS A 85 -39.62 7.27 44.56
C LYS A 85 -39.71 7.33 46.07
N ILE A 86 -40.77 7.95 46.58
CA ILE A 86 -41.01 8.03 48.02
C ILE A 86 -42.29 7.33 48.39
N GLN A 87 -42.37 6.87 49.64
CA GLN A 87 -43.62 6.39 50.22
C GLN A 87 -44.07 7.35 51.32
N GLY A 88 -45.39 7.52 51.46
CA GLY A 88 -46.02 8.29 52.54
C GLY A 88 -47.05 7.47 53.29
N ALA A 89 -47.13 7.63 54.61
CA ALA A 89 -48.17 7.02 55.44
C ALA A 89 -48.63 7.98 56.54
N VAL A 90 -49.94 8.04 56.80
CA VAL A 90 -50.46 8.68 58.02
C VAL A 90 -50.30 7.71 59.17
N ILE A 91 -49.44 8.04 60.13
CA ILE A 91 -49.07 7.15 61.23
C ILE A 91 -50.34 6.72 61.99
N GLY A 92 -50.57 5.41 62.08
CA GLY A 92 -51.67 4.82 62.83
C GLY A 92 -53.05 4.87 62.15
N GLN A 93 -53.14 5.32 60.89
CA GLN A 93 -54.42 5.40 60.16
C GLN A 93 -54.43 4.64 58.82
N GLN A 94 -53.34 4.70 58.04
CA GLN A 94 -53.28 4.10 56.71
C GLN A 94 -51.93 3.44 56.45
N GLY A 95 -51.91 2.47 55.53
CA GLY A 95 -50.68 1.87 55.02
C GLY A 95 -49.89 2.83 54.11
N TRP A 96 -48.69 2.40 53.71
CA TRP A 96 -47.83 3.16 52.81
C TRP A 96 -48.46 3.30 51.42
N VAL A 97 -48.43 4.51 50.89
CA VAL A 97 -48.72 4.80 49.48
C VAL A 97 -47.45 5.30 48.79
N GLN A 98 -47.19 4.84 47.58
CA GLN A 98 -46.01 5.20 46.80
C GLN A 98 -46.30 6.40 45.90
N SER A 99 -45.31 7.28 45.72
CA SER A 99 -45.37 8.36 44.74
C SER A 99 -45.18 7.84 43.31
N ALA A 100 -45.47 8.70 42.34
CA ALA A 100 -44.86 8.58 41.02
C ALA A 100 -43.32 8.77 41.13
N ALA A 101 -42.60 8.33 40.10
CA ALA A 101 -41.16 8.60 39.99
C ALA A 101 -40.91 10.08 39.70
N ALA A 102 -39.93 10.66 40.39
CA ALA A 102 -39.25 11.87 39.94
C ALA A 102 -37.96 11.45 39.23
N THR A 103 -37.68 11.99 38.06
CA THR A 103 -36.48 11.65 37.28
C THR A 103 -35.38 12.67 37.55
N ILE A 104 -34.18 12.20 37.86
CA ILE A 104 -32.94 12.98 37.79
C ILE A 104 -32.40 12.77 36.38
N THR A 105 -32.16 13.86 35.66
CA THR A 105 -31.68 13.79 34.29
C THR A 105 -30.23 14.18 34.21
N ASP A 106 -29.45 13.35 33.54
CA ASP A 106 -28.01 13.51 33.41
C ASP A 106 -27.57 13.86 31.98
N GLU A 107 -28.54 14.26 31.15
CA GLU A 107 -28.34 14.59 29.74
C GLU A 107 -27.32 15.73 29.51
N ALA A 108 -27.07 16.57 30.52
CA ALA A 108 -26.05 17.63 30.44
C ALA A 108 -24.62 17.07 30.51
N ASP A 109 -24.46 15.90 31.12
CA ASP A 109 -23.19 15.20 31.28
C ASP A 109 -22.96 14.08 30.27
N LYS A 110 -23.92 13.84 29.38
CA LYS A 110 -23.79 12.88 28.27
C LYS A 110 -22.53 13.15 27.41
N PRO A 111 -21.52 12.27 27.44
CA PRO A 111 -20.27 12.49 26.73
C PRO A 111 -20.41 12.48 25.21
N SER A 112 -19.51 13.21 24.58
CA SER A 112 -19.25 13.14 23.13
C SER A 112 -18.04 12.25 22.87
N LEU A 113 -18.07 11.52 21.77
CA LEU A 113 -16.94 10.72 21.29
C LEU A 113 -16.05 11.57 20.37
N SER A 114 -14.75 11.31 20.36
CA SER A 114 -13.81 11.91 19.41
C SER A 114 -12.61 10.99 19.17
N VAL A 115 -11.95 11.12 18.02
CA VAL A 115 -10.70 10.42 17.71
C VAL A 115 -9.66 11.49 17.40
N VAL A 116 -8.50 11.40 18.05
CA VAL A 116 -7.43 12.38 17.91
C VAL A 116 -6.17 11.67 17.46
N ASN A 117 -5.62 12.10 16.33
CA ASN A 117 -4.27 11.75 15.91
C ASN A 117 -3.25 12.37 16.89
N THR A 118 -2.31 11.57 17.36
CA THR A 118 -1.28 11.97 18.34
C THR A 118 0.13 12.06 17.75
N ASN A 119 0.28 11.80 16.45
CA ASN A 119 1.54 11.98 15.74
C ASN A 119 1.88 13.47 15.57
N THR A 120 3.19 13.77 15.53
CA THR A 120 3.66 15.15 15.37
C THR A 120 3.27 15.69 13.99
N ASN A 121 2.70 16.91 13.94
CA ASN A 121 2.23 17.56 12.71
C ASN A 121 1.16 16.77 11.92
N ASN A 122 0.43 15.85 12.57
CA ASN A 122 -0.54 14.94 11.94
C ASN A 122 0.07 14.10 10.80
N LYS A 123 1.36 13.75 10.93
CA LYS A 123 2.13 13.02 9.92
C LYS A 123 2.87 11.85 10.54
N VAL A 124 2.99 10.76 9.81
CA VAL A 124 3.81 9.60 10.18
C VAL A 124 4.52 9.09 8.95
N THR A 125 5.81 8.76 9.04
CA THR A 125 6.52 8.06 7.96
C THR A 125 6.28 6.57 8.10
N GLU A 126 6.15 5.85 6.99
CA GLU A 126 6.02 4.39 6.98
C GLU A 126 7.03 3.68 7.89
N SER A 127 6.68 2.46 8.30
CA SER A 127 7.36 1.68 9.36
C SER A 127 7.26 2.26 10.79
N ASN A 128 6.82 3.51 10.96
CA ASN A 128 6.51 4.07 12.27
C ASN A 128 5.03 3.90 12.63
N TRP A 129 4.73 3.90 13.92
CA TRP A 129 3.35 3.78 14.40
C TRP A 129 2.56 5.07 14.17
N ALA A 130 1.47 4.96 13.42
CA ALA A 130 0.36 5.92 13.47
C ALA A 130 -0.37 5.74 14.80
N THR A 131 -0.49 6.79 15.61
CA THR A 131 -1.02 6.69 16.98
C THR A 131 -2.26 7.55 17.16
N PHE A 132 -3.33 6.97 17.69
CA PHE A 132 -4.60 7.65 17.90
C PHE A 132 -5.10 7.47 19.33
N SER A 133 -5.85 8.47 19.79
CA SER A 133 -6.59 8.43 21.06
C SER A 133 -8.07 8.55 20.79
N ILE A 134 -8.83 7.52 21.15
CA ILE A 134 -10.30 7.54 21.18
C ILE A 134 -10.72 8.11 22.53
N LYS A 135 -11.46 9.22 22.53
CA LYS A 135 -11.75 10.00 23.75
C LYS A 135 -13.23 10.22 24.01
N LEU A 136 -13.60 10.14 25.28
CA LEU A 136 -14.86 10.64 25.83
C LEU A 136 -14.63 12.02 26.45
N SER A 137 -15.55 12.97 26.21
CA SER A 137 -15.45 14.31 26.81
C SER A 137 -15.67 14.33 28.33
N LYS A 138 -16.33 13.29 28.87
CA LYS A 138 -16.64 13.09 30.28
C LYS A 138 -16.57 11.59 30.62
N PRO A 139 -16.19 11.21 31.85
CA PRO A 139 -16.25 9.82 32.30
C PRO A 139 -17.69 9.29 32.32
N VAL A 140 -17.84 7.98 32.15
CA VAL A 140 -19.12 7.25 32.27
C VAL A 140 -18.97 6.24 33.41
N ASP A 141 -19.99 6.08 34.25
CA ASP A 141 -19.98 5.13 35.38
C ASP A 141 -19.98 3.65 34.95
N GLN A 142 -20.32 3.40 33.69
CA GLN A 142 -20.35 2.11 33.03
C GLN A 142 -19.33 2.02 31.87
N ALA A 143 -18.98 0.78 31.52
CA ALA A 143 -18.08 0.52 30.40
C ALA A 143 -18.76 0.90 29.08
N THR A 144 -18.05 1.67 28.25
CA THR A 144 -18.56 2.15 26.96
C THR A 144 -17.96 1.34 25.82
N SER A 145 -18.79 0.70 25.00
CA SER A 145 -18.36 -0.10 23.85
C SER A 145 -18.39 0.69 22.54
N VAL A 146 -17.31 0.63 21.79
CA VAL A 146 -17.16 1.25 20.46
C VAL A 146 -16.64 0.24 19.45
N LYS A 147 -17.10 0.30 18.20
CA LYS A 147 -16.53 -0.44 17.07
C LYS A 147 -15.45 0.41 16.42
N VAL A 148 -14.24 -0.14 16.25
CA VAL A 148 -13.09 0.58 15.68
C VAL A 148 -12.74 -0.03 14.34
N ASN A 149 -12.88 0.75 13.28
CA ASN A 149 -12.49 0.38 11.93
C ASN A 149 -11.25 1.17 11.52
N VAL A 150 -10.29 0.49 10.92
CA VAL A 150 -9.20 1.12 10.19
C VAL A 150 -9.56 1.08 8.73
N PHE A 151 -9.90 2.24 8.18
CA PHE A 151 -10.38 2.34 6.82
C PHE A 151 -9.19 2.41 5.87
N THR A 152 -9.20 1.50 4.92
CA THR A 152 -8.32 1.43 3.77
C THR A 152 -9.16 1.72 2.53
N GLY A 153 -8.61 2.42 1.55
CA GLY A 153 -9.38 2.85 0.38
C GLY A 153 -8.46 3.17 -0.78
N ALA A 154 -9.05 3.42 -1.94
CA ALA A 154 -8.27 3.74 -3.12
C ALA A 154 -7.69 5.17 -3.07
N ASN A 155 -6.60 5.35 -3.81
CA ASN A 155 -5.68 6.50 -3.78
C ASN A 155 -6.39 7.87 -3.67
N PRO A 156 -6.03 8.77 -2.72
CA PRO A 156 -4.83 8.75 -1.86
C PRO A 156 -5.10 8.27 -0.43
N ASP A 157 -5.93 7.25 -0.23
CA ASP A 157 -6.01 6.55 1.05
C ASP A 157 -5.08 5.32 1.05
N ILE A 158 -4.68 4.86 2.24
CA ILE A 158 -3.81 3.68 2.40
C ILE A 158 -4.55 2.40 2.00
N THR A 159 -3.93 1.47 1.28
CA THR A 159 -4.59 0.19 0.92
C THR A 159 -4.37 -0.88 1.99
N ASN A 160 -5.07 -2.03 1.92
CA ASN A 160 -4.85 -3.15 2.84
C ASN A 160 -3.42 -3.71 2.76
N LYS A 161 -2.72 -3.53 1.64
CA LYS A 161 -1.34 -4.00 1.45
C LYS A 161 -0.32 -3.18 2.25
N ASP A 162 -0.70 -1.94 2.59
CA ASP A 162 0.20 -0.95 3.19
C ASP A 162 -0.05 -0.80 4.70
N VAL A 163 -0.93 -1.64 5.26
CA VAL A 163 -1.25 -1.64 6.69
C VAL A 163 -0.79 -2.93 7.36
N GLY A 164 0.05 -2.80 8.38
CA GLY A 164 0.51 -3.89 9.22
C GLY A 164 -0.31 -4.00 10.51
N ASN A 165 0.35 -4.39 11.60
CA ASN A 165 -0.35 -4.69 12.85
C ASN A 165 -1.13 -3.51 13.43
N TYR A 166 -2.26 -3.84 14.06
CA TYR A 166 -3.08 -2.93 14.86
C TYR A 166 -3.03 -3.32 16.33
N GLU A 167 -2.78 -2.35 17.20
CA GLU A 167 -2.69 -2.60 18.64
C GLU A 167 -3.45 -1.56 19.46
N TYR A 168 -4.01 -2.00 20.59
CA TYR A 168 -4.63 -1.12 21.57
C TYR A 168 -3.98 -1.26 22.94
N TRP A 169 -4.05 -0.19 23.73
CA TRP A 169 -3.48 -0.16 25.08
C TRP A 169 -4.46 -0.76 26.10
N THR A 170 -4.02 -1.80 26.81
CA THR A 170 -4.81 -2.49 27.85
C THR A 170 -4.73 -1.84 29.23
N GLY A 171 -3.94 -0.77 29.39
CA GLY A 171 -3.57 -0.21 30.69
C GLY A 171 -2.22 -0.72 31.22
N SER A 172 -1.75 -1.88 30.74
CA SER A 172 -0.49 -2.52 31.18
C SER A 172 0.45 -2.94 30.04
N GLY A 173 -0.08 -3.02 28.82
CA GLY A 173 0.65 -3.42 27.62
C GLY A 173 -0.18 -3.21 26.36
N TRP A 174 0.46 -3.37 25.21
CA TRP A 174 -0.19 -3.37 23.91
C TRP A 174 -0.70 -4.77 23.57
N ALA A 175 -1.92 -4.86 23.05
CA ALA A 175 -2.53 -6.08 22.57
C ALA A 175 -3.04 -5.88 21.14
N ASN A 176 -2.95 -6.93 20.32
CA ASN A 176 -3.42 -6.88 18.93
C ASN A 176 -4.95 -6.81 18.88
N PHE A 177 -5.46 -6.15 17.84
CA PHE A 177 -6.87 -6.21 17.46
C PHE A 177 -7.00 -6.27 15.93
N LYS A 178 -8.21 -6.54 15.44
CA LYS A 178 -8.54 -6.48 14.00
C LYS A 178 -9.38 -5.24 13.70
N SER A 179 -9.30 -4.68 12.49
CA SER A 179 -10.31 -3.70 12.05
C SER A 179 -11.72 -4.28 12.27
N GLY A 180 -12.73 -3.45 12.56
CA GLY A 180 -14.06 -3.93 12.91
C GLY A 180 -14.23 -4.37 14.37
N SER A 181 -13.15 -4.50 15.16
CA SER A 181 -13.24 -5.02 16.53
C SER A 181 -14.08 -4.12 17.45
N LYS A 182 -14.93 -4.75 18.27
CA LYS A 182 -15.59 -4.10 19.40
C LYS A 182 -14.59 -3.89 20.53
N MET A 183 -14.30 -2.64 20.84
CA MET A 183 -13.45 -2.22 21.95
C MET A 183 -14.23 -1.61 23.09
N THR A 184 -13.64 -1.65 24.28
CA THR A 184 -14.27 -1.14 25.51
C THR A 184 -13.42 -0.06 26.15
N ILE A 185 -14.00 1.12 26.34
CA ILE A 185 -13.51 2.13 27.28
C ILE A 185 -14.06 1.76 28.64
N ALA A 186 -13.18 1.39 29.58
CA ALA A 186 -13.60 0.95 30.92
C ALA A 186 -14.34 2.08 31.67
N ALA A 187 -15.21 1.69 32.60
CA ALA A 187 -15.89 2.63 33.49
C ALA A 187 -14.92 3.63 34.13
N PHE A 188 -15.34 4.89 34.21
CA PHE A 188 -14.59 6.05 34.70
C PHE A 188 -13.31 6.40 33.90
N GLN A 189 -13.01 5.69 32.81
CA GLN A 189 -11.94 6.09 31.88
C GLN A 189 -12.51 6.96 30.77
N THR A 190 -11.65 7.81 30.20
CA THR A 190 -12.03 8.74 29.13
C THR A 190 -11.19 8.56 27.87
N GLU A 191 -10.25 7.62 27.85
CA GLU A 191 -9.31 7.45 26.76
C GLU A 191 -8.99 5.96 26.53
N LEU A 192 -9.00 5.59 25.25
CA LEU A 192 -8.46 4.34 24.74
C LEU A 192 -7.43 4.68 23.66
N GLN A 193 -6.21 4.21 23.83
CA GLN A 193 -5.14 4.46 22.88
C GLN A 193 -5.04 3.29 21.90
N ILE A 194 -4.94 3.61 20.63
CA ILE A 194 -4.69 2.63 19.56
C ILE A 194 -3.49 3.07 18.73
N ARG A 195 -2.88 2.13 18.05
CA ARG A 195 -1.84 2.39 17.07
C ARG A 195 -1.95 1.42 15.91
N VAL A 196 -1.62 1.93 14.73
CA VAL A 196 -1.60 1.18 13.47
C VAL A 196 -0.22 1.35 12.87
N LYS A 197 0.34 0.29 12.29
CA LYS A 197 1.67 0.35 11.69
C LYS A 197 1.57 0.34 10.17
N PRO A 198 1.63 1.50 9.49
CA PRO A 198 1.88 1.53 8.06
C PRO A 198 3.12 0.71 7.70
N ILE A 199 2.99 -0.14 6.69
CA ILE A 199 4.06 -0.94 6.10
C ILE A 199 4.82 -0.02 5.14
N ASN A 200 6.14 -0.21 5.08
CA ASN A 200 6.91 0.29 3.94
C ASN A 200 7.02 -0.88 2.97
N ASP A 201 6.27 -0.83 1.89
CA ASP A 201 6.25 -1.86 0.84
C ASP A 201 7.29 -1.57 -0.27
N ASN A 202 7.99 -0.45 -0.16
CA ASN A 202 8.96 0.11 -1.10
C ASN A 202 8.38 0.50 -2.47
N LYS A 203 7.06 0.72 -2.57
CA LYS A 203 6.40 1.31 -3.74
C LYS A 203 6.11 2.79 -3.52
N VAL A 204 5.95 3.53 -4.62
CA VAL A 204 5.67 4.97 -4.60
C VAL A 204 4.21 5.18 -4.99
N GLU A 205 3.37 5.40 -3.99
CA GLU A 205 1.91 5.51 -4.14
C GLU A 205 1.41 6.93 -3.84
N GLY A 206 2.31 7.80 -3.34
CA GLY A 206 2.03 9.17 -2.92
C GLY A 206 1.78 9.27 -1.42
N ASN A 207 1.64 10.50 -0.88
CA ASN A 207 1.26 10.61 0.54
C ASN A 207 -0.20 10.18 0.71
N GLU A 208 -0.40 9.20 1.57
CA GLU A 208 -1.70 8.61 1.78
C GLU A 208 -2.35 9.11 3.07
N LYS A 209 -3.64 8.87 3.21
CA LYS A 209 -4.36 9.07 4.46
C LYS A 209 -4.75 7.73 5.06
N LEU A 210 -4.28 7.51 6.28
CA LEU A 210 -4.81 6.47 7.14
C LEU A 210 -5.94 7.06 7.98
N LYS A 211 -7.13 6.45 7.89
CA LYS A 211 -8.33 6.88 8.59
C LYS A 211 -8.77 5.84 9.62
N ILE A 212 -9.16 6.32 10.80
CA ILE A 212 -9.78 5.51 11.85
C ILE A 212 -11.22 5.98 12.00
N LEU A 213 -12.17 5.09 11.80
CA LEU A 213 -13.59 5.32 12.04
C LEU A 213 -14.01 4.63 13.33
N VAL A 214 -14.71 5.34 14.20
CA VAL A 214 -15.19 4.79 15.47
C VAL A 214 -16.69 5.02 15.60
N ASN A 215 -17.42 3.92 15.83
CA ASN A 215 -18.87 3.90 15.95
C ASN A 215 -19.28 3.47 17.37
N PRO A 216 -20.15 4.21 18.06
CA PRO A 216 -20.82 3.73 19.27
C PRO A 216 -21.59 2.44 19.01
N THR A 217 -21.48 1.43 19.89
CA THR A 217 -22.27 0.18 19.78
C THR A 217 -23.31 0.10 20.90
N GLY A 218 -24.61 0.02 20.57
CA GLY A 218 -25.69 -0.27 21.53
C GLY A 218 -26.93 0.64 21.45
N VAL A 219 -28.01 0.22 22.15
CA VAL A 219 -29.31 0.91 22.19
C VAL A 219 -29.42 1.88 23.39
N GLU A 220 -28.49 1.78 24.35
CA GLU A 220 -28.31 2.71 25.46
C GLU A 220 -26.94 3.37 25.34
N THR A 221 -26.68 4.09 24.25
CA THR A 221 -25.35 4.70 24.08
C THR A 221 -25.18 5.81 25.12
N HIS A 222 -24.35 5.52 26.12
CA HIS A 222 -23.84 6.45 27.13
C HIS A 222 -23.16 7.68 26.53
N ILE A 223 -22.98 7.69 25.22
CA ILE A 223 -22.36 8.74 24.43
C ILE A 223 -23.34 9.26 23.38
N GLN A 224 -23.12 10.50 22.94
CA GLN A 224 -23.82 11.07 21.80
C GLN A 224 -23.61 10.19 20.57
N THR A 225 -24.69 9.95 19.82
CA THR A 225 -24.69 9.11 18.62
C THR A 225 -23.95 9.80 17.48
N GLY A 226 -23.22 9.03 16.68
CA GLY A 226 -22.54 9.50 15.47
C GLY A 226 -21.19 8.82 15.29
N GLN A 227 -20.87 8.50 14.05
CA GLN A 227 -19.53 8.06 13.68
C GLN A 227 -18.56 9.23 13.84
N VAL A 228 -17.37 8.95 14.34
CA VAL A 228 -16.28 9.92 14.39
C VAL A 228 -15.05 9.37 13.67
N GLU A 229 -14.26 10.28 13.12
CA GLU A 229 -13.09 9.98 12.29
C GLU A 229 -11.83 10.62 12.88
N GLY A 230 -10.71 9.90 12.80
CA GLY A 230 -9.37 10.46 12.98
C GLY A 230 -8.50 10.13 11.78
N THR A 231 -7.69 11.09 11.33
CA THR A 231 -6.82 10.90 10.15
C THR A 231 -5.37 11.24 10.45
N VAL A 232 -4.47 10.53 9.78
CA VAL A 232 -3.04 10.86 9.71
C VAL A 232 -2.60 10.83 8.26
N LEU A 233 -1.76 11.79 7.87
CA LEU A 233 -1.07 11.72 6.59
C LEU A 233 0.12 10.76 6.76
N VAL A 234 0.06 9.63 6.07
CA VAL A 234 1.19 8.73 5.93
C VAL A 234 2.10 9.34 4.88
N LEU A 235 3.32 9.65 5.31
CA LEU A 235 4.38 10.10 4.43
C LEU A 235 5.01 8.83 3.88
N ASP A 236 4.77 8.64 2.58
CA ASP A 236 5.54 7.72 1.76
C ASP A 236 7.02 7.97 2.05
N ALA A 237 7.71 6.91 2.47
CA ALA A 237 9.11 6.96 2.81
C ALA A 237 9.99 6.91 1.56
N GLY A 238 9.61 7.55 0.44
CA GLY A 238 10.50 7.51 -0.72
C GLY A 238 10.13 8.33 -1.95
N HIS A 239 9.97 9.66 -1.89
CA HIS A 239 10.38 10.45 -3.07
C HIS A 239 10.59 11.97 -2.91
N THR A 240 11.67 12.50 -3.51
CA THR A 240 11.72 13.91 -3.98
C THR A 240 11.74 13.95 -5.50
N ASP A 241 10.59 14.29 -6.12
CA ASP A 241 10.51 14.61 -7.56
C ASP A 241 11.20 15.94 -7.81
N THR A 242 12.18 15.87 -8.71
CA THR A 242 13.17 16.93 -8.93
C THR A 242 13.30 17.28 -10.41
N SER A 243 12.34 16.83 -11.24
CA SER A 243 12.34 17.06 -12.67
C SER A 243 12.16 18.54 -13.04
N ASN A 244 13.19 19.12 -13.65
CA ASN A 244 13.10 20.36 -14.41
C ASN A 244 13.62 20.15 -15.85
N SER A 245 12.67 19.84 -16.72
CA SER A 245 12.73 19.98 -18.19
C SER A 245 13.52 18.95 -19.02
N LYS A 246 12.76 18.26 -19.90
CA LYS A 246 13.10 17.60 -21.18
C LYS A 246 13.25 16.07 -21.27
N GLY A 247 13.02 15.31 -20.21
CA GLY A 247 12.81 13.86 -20.33
C GLY A 247 12.58 13.21 -18.96
N GLY A 248 11.64 12.26 -18.92
CA GLY A 248 11.33 11.37 -17.80
C GLY A 248 11.03 11.96 -16.43
N PHE A 249 10.69 11.09 -15.49
CA PHE A 249 10.75 11.40 -14.05
C PHE A 249 11.94 10.67 -13.43
N VAL A 250 12.47 11.22 -12.34
CA VAL A 250 13.54 10.59 -11.57
C VAL A 250 13.18 10.51 -10.10
N HIS A 251 13.14 9.24 -9.69
CA HIS A 251 13.21 8.54 -8.40
C HIS A 251 14.47 8.78 -7.56
N TRP A 252 14.52 9.45 -6.40
CA TRP A 252 15.71 9.36 -5.52
C TRP A 252 15.36 9.26 -4.03
N HIS A 253 15.96 8.29 -3.34
CA HIS A 253 15.91 8.13 -1.88
C HIS A 253 17.20 7.56 -1.28
N ILE A 254 17.33 7.66 0.05
CA ILE A 254 18.42 7.08 0.85
C ILE A 254 17.79 6.21 1.93
N ASP A 255 18.19 4.95 2.04
CA ASP A 255 17.66 4.02 3.03
C ASP A 255 18.29 4.22 4.44
N GLY A 256 17.72 3.53 5.45
CA GLY A 256 18.21 3.58 6.83
C GLY A 256 19.63 3.04 7.04
N GLY A 257 20.21 2.38 6.03
CA GLY A 257 21.59 1.90 6.00
C GLY A 257 22.57 2.87 5.30
N GLY A 258 22.07 3.95 4.71
CA GLY A 258 22.87 4.94 3.96
C GLY A 258 23.09 4.59 2.49
N ALA A 259 22.47 3.53 1.96
CA ALA A 259 22.51 3.25 0.53
C ALA A 259 21.52 4.17 -0.21
N GLN A 260 21.95 4.64 -1.38
CA GLN A 260 21.20 5.51 -2.25
C GLN A 260 20.54 4.69 -3.34
N HIS A 261 19.27 4.95 -3.58
CA HIS A 261 18.45 4.27 -4.57
C HIS A 261 17.89 5.31 -5.51
N ILE A 262 18.18 5.15 -6.80
CA ILE A 262 17.75 6.07 -7.86
C ILE A 262 16.97 5.27 -8.89
N THR A 263 15.77 5.73 -9.23
CA THR A 263 15.00 5.18 -10.35
C THR A 263 14.61 6.25 -11.35
N GLY A 264 14.28 5.85 -12.58
CA GLY A 264 13.70 6.75 -13.56
C GLY A 264 12.73 6.03 -14.47
N ASN A 265 11.83 6.77 -15.10
CA ASN A 265 10.82 6.23 -16.01
C ASN A 265 10.44 7.23 -17.12
N ARG A 266 9.77 6.71 -18.16
CA ARG A 266 9.34 7.45 -19.36
C ARG A 266 10.48 7.99 -20.22
N TRP A 267 11.63 7.33 -20.14
CA TRP A 267 12.72 7.52 -21.09
C TRP A 267 12.50 6.61 -22.29
N GLN A 268 13.15 6.88 -23.42
CA GLN A 268 13.18 5.89 -24.50
C GLN A 268 13.93 4.64 -24.01
N PRO A 269 13.56 3.44 -24.48
CA PRO A 269 14.34 2.24 -24.23
C PRO A 269 15.81 2.46 -24.57
N ASN A 270 16.72 2.08 -23.67
CA ASN A 270 18.17 2.26 -23.84
C ASN A 270 18.63 3.73 -23.96
N GLU A 271 17.78 4.70 -23.61
CA GLU A 271 18.16 6.11 -23.61
C GLU A 271 19.24 6.38 -22.56
N LYS A 272 20.31 7.07 -22.97
CA LYS A 272 21.33 7.59 -22.06
C LYS A 272 20.79 8.80 -21.30
N VAL A 273 20.71 8.68 -19.98
CA VAL A 273 20.20 9.71 -19.07
C VAL A 273 21.35 10.22 -18.21
N PHE A 274 21.50 11.54 -18.13
CA PHE A 274 22.47 12.17 -17.22
C PHE A 274 21.79 12.64 -15.94
N LEU A 275 22.32 12.18 -14.81
CA LEU A 275 21.93 12.56 -13.47
C LEU A 275 22.90 13.60 -12.90
N TYR A 276 22.36 14.70 -12.38
CA TYR A 276 23.11 15.80 -11.79
C TYR A 276 22.84 15.93 -10.31
N GLY A 277 23.89 15.78 -9.51
CA GLY A 277 23.88 15.93 -8.06
C GLY A 277 23.75 17.38 -7.60
N PRO A 278 23.32 17.62 -6.34
CA PRO A 278 23.18 18.98 -5.78
C PRO A 278 24.50 19.76 -5.69
N ASP A 279 25.63 19.04 -5.67
CA ASP A 279 27.00 19.58 -5.68
C ASP A 279 27.57 19.79 -7.10
N GLY A 280 26.79 19.48 -8.14
CA GLY A 280 27.17 19.57 -9.54
C GLY A 280 27.86 18.33 -10.11
N THR A 281 27.96 17.23 -9.34
CA THR A 281 28.47 15.94 -9.85
C THR A 281 27.55 15.37 -10.93
N ARG A 282 28.13 14.72 -11.95
CA ARG A 282 27.42 14.16 -13.10
C ARG A 282 27.63 12.66 -13.17
N LYS A 283 26.56 11.89 -13.40
CA LYS A 283 26.60 10.45 -13.64
C LYS A 283 25.73 10.06 -14.84
N ALA A 284 26.22 9.14 -15.67
CA ALA A 284 25.44 8.57 -16.77
C ALA A 284 24.77 7.27 -16.33
N VAL A 285 23.53 7.06 -16.74
CA VAL A 285 22.75 5.83 -16.57
C VAL A 285 21.99 5.56 -17.86
N TYR A 286 21.58 4.31 -18.08
CA TYR A 286 20.82 3.91 -19.26
C TYR A 286 19.48 3.37 -18.83
N ALA A 287 18.41 3.77 -19.52
CA ALA A 287 17.13 3.12 -19.39
C ALA A 287 17.20 1.69 -19.94
N ASP A 288 16.45 0.77 -19.36
CA ASP A 288 16.26 -0.60 -19.83
C ASP A 288 15.36 -0.62 -21.07
N SER A 289 15.00 -1.82 -21.52
CA SER A 289 14.10 -2.06 -22.65
C SER A 289 12.72 -1.41 -22.50
N ASP A 290 12.31 -1.12 -21.27
CA ASP A 290 10.99 -0.60 -20.93
C ASP A 290 11.02 0.91 -20.64
N GLY A 291 12.20 1.54 -20.77
CA GLY A 291 12.36 2.97 -20.53
C GLY A 291 12.47 3.34 -19.04
N PHE A 292 12.81 2.35 -18.19
CA PHE A 292 13.06 2.51 -16.76
C PHE A 292 14.55 2.37 -16.44
N PHE A 293 15.03 2.92 -15.34
CA PHE A 293 16.36 2.54 -14.84
C PHE A 293 16.33 2.44 -13.32
N HIS A 294 17.22 1.61 -12.77
CA HIS A 294 17.40 1.46 -11.33
C HIS A 294 18.89 1.42 -10.98
N VAL A 295 19.30 2.21 -9.99
CA VAL A 295 20.69 2.33 -9.55
C VAL A 295 20.75 2.34 -8.03
N GLN A 296 21.49 1.39 -7.45
CA GLN A 296 21.69 1.26 -6.01
C GLN A 296 23.19 1.34 -5.66
N GLY A 297 23.54 2.10 -4.61
CA GLY A 297 24.91 2.16 -4.12
C GLY A 297 25.14 3.21 -3.05
N THR A 298 26.31 3.18 -2.40
CA THR A 298 26.70 4.17 -1.40
C THR A 298 27.45 5.33 -2.06
N ASP A 299 27.19 6.56 -1.59
CA ASP A 299 27.95 7.77 -1.96
C ASP A 299 27.88 8.21 -3.44
N TYR A 300 26.80 7.93 -4.18
CA TYR A 300 26.65 8.52 -5.52
C TYR A 300 26.58 10.05 -5.47
N TYR A 301 25.93 10.58 -4.43
CA TYR A 301 25.84 12.00 -4.16
C TYR A 301 26.10 12.28 -2.69
N THR A 302 26.95 13.27 -2.39
CA THR A 302 27.46 13.52 -1.03
C THR A 302 26.56 14.42 -0.17
N SER A 303 25.47 14.94 -0.74
CA SER A 303 24.58 15.91 -0.12
C SER A 303 23.11 15.63 -0.45
N ALA A 304 22.22 15.74 0.55
CA ALA A 304 20.78 15.69 0.35
C ALA A 304 20.33 16.93 -0.44
N GLY A 305 19.64 16.73 -1.58
CA GLY A 305 19.13 17.83 -2.41
C GLY A 305 18.40 17.37 -3.66
N THR A 306 18.01 18.33 -4.51
CA THR A 306 17.28 18.08 -5.76
C THR A 306 18.20 17.48 -6.83
N LEU A 307 17.81 16.37 -7.46
CA LEU A 307 18.53 15.75 -8.57
C LEU A 307 17.94 16.23 -9.91
N SER A 308 18.74 16.68 -10.86
CA SER A 308 18.21 16.98 -12.21
C SER A 308 18.56 15.86 -13.18
N ALA A 309 17.62 15.49 -14.03
CA ALA A 309 17.82 14.49 -15.08
C ALA A 309 17.59 15.10 -16.46
N ILE A 310 18.48 14.78 -17.39
CA ILE A 310 18.43 15.28 -18.76
C ILE A 310 18.75 14.13 -19.71
N GLY A 311 17.85 13.89 -20.65
CA GLY A 311 18.06 13.01 -21.82
C GLY A 311 17.71 13.75 -23.12
N ALA A 312 17.64 13.02 -24.22
CA ALA A 312 17.39 13.57 -25.54
C ALA A 312 15.93 14.08 -25.64
N LYS A 313 15.69 15.17 -26.38
CA LYS A 313 14.33 15.73 -26.52
C LYS A 313 13.37 14.71 -27.17
N SER A 314 12.36 14.24 -26.43
CA SER A 314 11.21 13.52 -27.01
C SER A 314 10.44 14.44 -27.97
N GLY A 315 10.48 14.15 -29.27
CA GLY A 315 9.74 14.94 -30.26
C GLY A 315 10.31 14.94 -31.66
N SER A 316 10.55 13.75 -32.23
CA SER A 316 10.56 13.55 -33.68
C SER A 316 10.28 12.07 -33.96
N SER A 317 9.05 11.78 -34.35
CA SER A 317 8.62 10.48 -34.85
C SER A 317 9.44 10.07 -36.07
N LYS A 318 10.16 8.95 -35.99
CA LYS A 318 10.39 8.03 -37.10
C LYS A 318 10.23 6.61 -36.56
N ASN A 319 9.40 5.81 -37.24
CA ASN A 319 9.00 4.43 -36.91
C ASN A 319 10.18 3.43 -37.00
N SER A 320 11.20 3.63 -36.19
CA SER A 320 12.34 2.73 -36.04
C SER A 320 12.97 3.03 -34.69
N VAL A 321 12.66 2.21 -33.68
CA VAL A 321 13.39 2.25 -32.41
C VAL A 321 14.79 1.75 -32.73
N SER A 322 15.79 2.63 -32.58
CA SER A 322 17.20 2.25 -32.62
C SER A 322 17.66 1.98 -31.19
N VAL A 323 18.18 0.79 -30.94
CA VAL A 323 18.71 0.32 -29.65
C VAL A 323 20.22 0.20 -29.77
N THR A 324 21.01 0.75 -28.85
CA THR A 324 22.44 0.40 -28.76
C THR A 324 22.60 -0.88 -27.94
N PRO A 325 23.00 -2.03 -28.53
CA PRO A 325 23.25 -3.27 -27.82
C PRO A 325 24.45 -3.11 -26.87
N ASN A 326 24.52 -3.95 -25.82
CA ASN A 326 25.67 -4.00 -24.90
C ASN A 326 26.93 -4.66 -25.52
N ILE A 327 26.86 -5.02 -26.81
CA ILE A 327 27.96 -5.65 -27.53
C ILE A 327 28.72 -4.56 -28.30
N THR A 328 30.05 -4.60 -28.26
CA THR A 328 30.91 -3.62 -28.94
C THR A 328 32.07 -4.31 -29.64
N PRO A 329 32.48 -3.80 -30.80
CA PRO A 329 33.80 -4.04 -31.35
C PRO A 329 34.76 -2.85 -31.13
N ILE A 330 36.06 -3.15 -31.19
CA ILE A 330 37.10 -2.15 -31.38
C ILE A 330 37.17 -1.75 -32.86
N VAL A 331 37.16 -0.46 -33.15
CA VAL A 331 37.34 0.16 -34.46
C VAL A 331 38.68 0.89 -34.50
N LEU A 332 39.38 0.77 -35.63
CA LEU A 332 40.66 1.42 -35.90
C LEU A 332 40.49 2.46 -37.01
N ASP A 333 40.94 3.69 -36.73
CA ASP A 333 41.05 4.79 -37.68
C ASP A 333 42.20 4.49 -38.66
N LEU A 334 41.89 4.08 -39.90
CA LEU A 334 42.90 3.56 -40.84
C LEU A 334 43.42 4.58 -41.84
N ASP A 335 42.82 5.75 -41.96
CA ASP A 335 43.26 6.81 -42.87
C ASP A 335 43.71 8.10 -42.17
N GLY A 336 43.50 8.18 -40.85
CA GLY A 336 43.97 9.22 -39.97
C GLY A 336 43.05 10.45 -39.90
N ASP A 337 41.79 10.33 -40.31
CA ASP A 337 40.82 11.42 -40.25
C ASP A 337 39.81 11.33 -39.08
N GLY A 338 39.89 10.26 -38.31
CA GLY A 338 39.09 10.00 -37.11
C GLY A 338 38.37 8.66 -37.22
N ILE A 339 37.52 8.34 -36.23
CA ILE A 339 36.64 7.18 -36.32
C ILE A 339 35.37 7.57 -37.05
N GLU A 340 35.04 6.90 -38.15
CA GLU A 340 33.86 7.15 -38.98
C GLU A 340 32.87 5.98 -38.92
N THR A 341 31.58 6.27 -38.69
CA THR A 341 30.53 5.24 -38.57
C THR A 341 29.32 5.56 -39.45
N SER A 342 28.59 4.57 -39.97
CA SER A 342 27.36 4.73 -40.73
C SER A 342 26.09 4.72 -39.86
N ASP A 343 25.04 5.39 -40.31
CA ASP A 343 23.76 5.51 -39.60
C ASP A 343 22.83 4.33 -39.92
N VAL A 344 22.37 3.62 -38.88
CA VAL A 344 21.46 2.46 -38.99
C VAL A 344 20.16 2.77 -39.76
N THR A 345 19.68 4.02 -39.77
CA THR A 345 18.44 4.41 -40.44
C THR A 345 18.65 4.88 -41.87
N ALA A 346 19.86 5.35 -42.20
CA ALA A 346 20.19 5.84 -43.53
C ALA A 346 20.78 4.73 -44.42
N ASN A 347 21.75 3.98 -43.87
CA ASN A 347 22.49 2.92 -44.56
C ASN A 347 22.69 1.73 -43.59
N PRO A 348 21.64 0.96 -43.26
CA PRO A 348 21.75 -0.20 -42.37
C PRO A 348 22.59 -1.31 -43.00
N VAL A 349 23.49 -1.89 -42.21
CA VAL A 349 24.16 -3.15 -42.50
C VAL A 349 23.42 -4.29 -41.78
N ARG A 350 23.32 -5.47 -42.38
CA ARG A 350 22.67 -6.64 -41.79
C ARG A 350 23.74 -7.56 -41.23
N PHE A 351 23.74 -7.78 -39.92
CA PHE A 351 24.76 -8.60 -39.28
C PHE A 351 24.22 -9.29 -38.03
N ASP A 352 24.65 -10.53 -37.77
CA ASP A 352 24.35 -11.26 -36.53
C ASP A 352 25.25 -10.78 -35.41
N TYR A 353 24.81 -9.74 -34.71
CA TYR A 353 25.66 -9.00 -33.77
C TYR A 353 25.86 -9.72 -32.42
N ASN A 354 25.02 -10.69 -32.06
CA ASN A 354 25.10 -11.45 -30.80
C ASN A 354 25.45 -12.94 -31.00
N GLY A 355 25.54 -13.42 -32.25
CA GLY A 355 25.89 -14.81 -32.57
C GLY A 355 24.74 -15.80 -32.36
N ASP A 356 23.49 -15.34 -32.44
CA ASP A 356 22.31 -16.19 -32.25
C ASP A 356 21.74 -16.79 -33.56
N GLY A 357 22.37 -16.45 -34.69
CA GLY A 357 21.98 -16.85 -36.03
C GLY A 357 20.90 -15.98 -36.68
N GLN A 358 20.60 -14.80 -36.13
CA GLN A 358 19.65 -13.83 -36.70
C GLN A 358 20.29 -12.47 -36.97
N ASP A 359 20.32 -12.06 -38.24
CA ASP A 359 20.81 -10.73 -38.57
C ASP A 359 19.86 -9.63 -38.08
N VAL A 360 20.44 -8.59 -37.50
CA VAL A 360 19.77 -7.33 -37.19
C VAL A 360 20.28 -6.23 -38.12
N SER A 361 19.46 -5.21 -38.34
CA SER A 361 19.93 -4.00 -39.04
C SER A 361 20.73 -3.17 -38.05
N THR A 362 21.97 -2.83 -38.36
CA THR A 362 22.89 -2.10 -37.47
C THR A 362 23.55 -0.92 -38.18
N GLY A 363 23.96 0.08 -37.40
CA GLY A 363 25.00 1.02 -37.81
C GLY A 363 26.33 0.29 -37.93
N TRP A 364 27.27 0.87 -38.65
CA TRP A 364 28.47 0.14 -39.06
C TRP A 364 29.72 1.01 -39.08
N VAL A 365 30.89 0.40 -39.21
CA VAL A 365 32.14 1.12 -39.50
C VAL A 365 32.08 1.69 -40.92
N SER A 366 32.71 2.85 -41.17
CA SER A 366 32.71 3.49 -42.49
C SER A 366 34.01 4.27 -42.76
N GLY A 367 34.08 5.05 -43.84
CA GLY A 367 35.23 5.93 -44.11
C GLY A 367 36.46 5.24 -44.69
N GLY A 368 36.59 3.94 -44.49
CA GLY A 368 37.83 3.20 -44.73
C GLY A 368 38.47 2.70 -43.43
N ASP A 369 37.83 2.96 -42.29
CA ASP A 369 38.17 2.35 -40.99
C ASP A 369 37.91 0.86 -40.96
N GLY A 370 38.48 0.19 -39.95
CA GLY A 370 38.39 -1.27 -39.83
C GLY A 370 37.95 -1.73 -38.44
N LEU A 371 37.23 -2.85 -38.42
CA LEU A 371 36.87 -3.57 -37.20
C LEU A 371 38.03 -4.48 -36.78
N LEU A 372 38.41 -4.44 -35.51
CA LEU A 372 39.32 -5.44 -34.94
C LEU A 372 38.56 -6.75 -34.77
N VAL A 373 39.11 -7.83 -35.31
CA VAL A 373 38.43 -9.13 -35.37
C VAL A 373 39.36 -10.27 -34.99
N ARG A 374 38.78 -11.41 -34.65
CA ARG A 374 39.48 -12.68 -34.46
C ARG A 374 38.62 -13.78 -35.03
N ASP A 375 39.07 -14.38 -36.13
CA ASP A 375 38.46 -15.58 -36.70
C ASP A 375 38.67 -16.76 -35.74
N ILE A 376 37.64 -17.05 -34.93
CA ILE A 376 37.68 -18.06 -33.87
C ILE A 376 37.63 -19.45 -34.49
N ASN A 377 36.80 -19.60 -35.52
CA ASN A 377 36.50 -20.89 -36.13
C ASN A 377 37.52 -21.29 -37.23
N LYS A 378 38.34 -20.34 -37.69
CA LYS A 378 39.42 -20.45 -38.70
C LYS A 378 38.93 -20.78 -40.10
N ASP A 379 37.78 -20.29 -40.49
CA ASP A 379 37.21 -20.47 -41.84
C ASP A 379 37.55 -19.33 -42.81
N GLY A 380 38.22 -18.27 -42.32
CA GLY A 380 38.64 -17.11 -43.10
C GLY A 380 37.53 -16.08 -43.35
N GLN A 381 36.40 -16.17 -42.64
CA GLN A 381 35.31 -15.21 -42.66
C GLN A 381 35.00 -14.74 -41.25
N ILE A 382 34.48 -13.51 -41.13
CA ILE A 382 33.90 -12.98 -39.91
C ILE A 382 32.40 -12.94 -40.15
N ASN A 383 31.68 -13.88 -39.57
CA ASN A 383 30.28 -14.13 -39.91
C ASN A 383 29.30 -13.74 -38.80
N ASP A 384 29.78 -13.51 -37.57
CA ASP A 384 28.95 -13.07 -36.46
C ASP A 384 29.74 -12.27 -35.41
N GLY A 385 29.01 -11.69 -34.45
CA GLY A 385 29.54 -10.84 -33.39
C GLY A 385 30.42 -11.55 -32.36
N SER A 386 30.54 -12.88 -32.39
CA SER A 386 31.50 -13.60 -31.55
C SER A 386 32.93 -13.47 -32.06
N GLU A 387 33.10 -13.14 -33.35
CA GLU A 387 34.40 -12.96 -34.00
C GLU A 387 34.81 -11.49 -34.14
N LEU A 388 33.91 -10.56 -33.79
CA LEU A 388 34.22 -9.16 -33.56
C LEU A 388 34.94 -9.00 -32.21
N PHE A 389 36.15 -8.42 -32.24
CA PHE A 389 36.94 -8.28 -31.03
C PHE A 389 36.46 -7.09 -30.20
N GLY A 390 35.77 -7.39 -29.09
CA GLY A 390 35.36 -6.40 -28.11
C GLY A 390 34.61 -7.03 -26.93
N SER A 391 33.48 -6.48 -26.50
CA SER A 391 32.79 -6.97 -25.28
C SER A 391 32.24 -8.39 -25.40
N ASN A 392 32.01 -8.91 -26.60
CA ASN A 392 31.59 -10.33 -26.79
C ASN A 392 32.75 -11.33 -26.60
N THR A 393 33.98 -10.86 -26.37
CA THR A 393 35.14 -11.72 -26.13
C THR A 393 35.01 -12.43 -24.79
N LEU A 394 35.16 -13.76 -24.80
CA LEU A 394 35.21 -14.54 -23.56
C LEU A 394 36.52 -14.29 -22.80
N LEU A 395 36.37 -13.94 -21.52
CA LEU A 395 37.46 -13.88 -20.56
C LEU A 395 37.85 -15.28 -20.08
N GLN A 396 39.03 -15.41 -19.47
CA GLN A 396 39.55 -16.68 -18.95
C GLN A 396 38.62 -17.37 -17.93
N ASP A 397 37.74 -16.62 -17.28
CA ASP A 397 36.76 -17.13 -16.31
C ASP A 397 35.43 -17.62 -16.95
N GLY A 398 35.28 -17.45 -18.26
CA GLY A 398 34.11 -17.86 -19.03
C GLY A 398 32.99 -16.83 -19.12
N THR A 399 33.18 -15.62 -18.57
CA THR A 399 32.28 -14.47 -18.78
C THR A 399 32.68 -13.68 -20.03
N THR A 400 31.78 -12.86 -20.57
CA THR A 400 32.10 -11.88 -21.62
C THR A 400 32.71 -10.62 -21.01
N ALA A 401 33.63 -9.98 -21.72
CA ALA A 401 34.23 -8.72 -21.29
C ALA A 401 33.18 -7.59 -21.19
N ALA A 402 33.39 -6.63 -20.30
CA ALA A 402 32.57 -5.43 -20.20
C ALA A 402 32.77 -4.47 -21.39
N ASP A 403 33.97 -4.49 -21.97
CA ASP A 403 34.38 -3.64 -23.08
C ASP A 403 35.62 -4.22 -23.81
N GLY A 404 35.92 -3.71 -25.00
CA GLY A 404 36.99 -4.23 -25.83
C GLY A 404 38.41 -4.01 -25.28
N TYR A 405 38.61 -3.02 -24.42
CA TYR A 405 39.92 -2.81 -23.77
C TYR A 405 40.12 -3.78 -22.60
N GLU A 406 39.07 -4.15 -21.87
CA GLU A 406 39.13 -5.27 -20.92
C GLU A 406 39.42 -6.59 -21.65
N ALA A 407 38.77 -6.82 -22.79
CA ALA A 407 39.02 -8.00 -23.63
C ALA A 407 40.48 -8.10 -24.11
N MET A 408 41.12 -6.98 -24.48
CA MET A 408 42.53 -6.97 -24.86
C MET A 408 43.47 -7.12 -23.65
N ALA A 409 43.12 -6.53 -22.49
CA ALA A 409 43.99 -6.52 -21.31
C ALA A 409 44.34 -7.92 -20.77
N GLN A 410 43.47 -8.92 -20.93
CA GLN A 410 43.80 -10.30 -20.55
C GLN A 410 44.89 -10.96 -21.43
N HIS A 411 45.22 -10.35 -22.57
CA HIS A 411 46.19 -10.87 -23.53
C HIS A 411 47.53 -10.12 -23.53
N ASP A 412 47.67 -9.02 -22.80
CA ASP A 412 48.94 -8.34 -22.51
C ASP A 412 49.72 -9.16 -21.47
N THR A 413 50.48 -10.14 -21.97
CA THR A 413 51.13 -11.14 -21.11
C THR A 413 52.43 -10.66 -20.50
N ASN A 414 53.06 -9.66 -21.12
CA ASN A 414 54.28 -9.02 -20.62
C ASN A 414 53.98 -7.77 -19.76
N ALA A 415 52.72 -7.36 -19.67
CA ALA A 415 52.19 -6.26 -18.86
C ALA A 415 52.83 -4.90 -19.18
N ASP A 416 53.09 -4.63 -20.46
CA ASP A 416 53.66 -3.36 -20.92
C ASP A 416 52.61 -2.34 -21.38
N GLY A 417 51.33 -2.71 -21.32
CA GLY A 417 50.19 -1.85 -21.59
C GLY A 417 49.84 -1.73 -23.07
N VAL A 418 50.42 -2.56 -23.94
CA VAL A 418 50.09 -2.60 -25.36
C VAL A 418 49.82 -4.04 -25.81
N ILE A 419 49.08 -4.20 -26.91
CA ILE A 419 49.07 -5.46 -27.68
C ILE A 419 50.00 -5.27 -28.87
N ASP A 420 51.11 -5.99 -28.88
CA ASP A 420 52.08 -5.99 -29.97
C ASP A 420 52.58 -7.40 -30.30
N LYS A 421 53.54 -7.54 -31.22
CA LYS A 421 54.11 -8.84 -31.63
C LYS A 421 54.72 -9.68 -30.49
N ASN A 422 54.93 -9.11 -29.30
CA ASN A 422 55.39 -9.83 -28.12
C ASN A 422 54.24 -10.56 -27.40
N ASP A 423 52.98 -10.25 -27.74
CA ASP A 423 51.79 -10.95 -27.26
C ASP A 423 51.31 -12.00 -28.25
N ALA A 424 50.95 -13.18 -27.74
CA ALA A 424 50.52 -14.30 -28.58
C ALA A 424 49.26 -13.99 -29.41
N ILE A 425 48.35 -13.16 -28.87
CA ILE A 425 47.09 -12.80 -29.53
C ILE A 425 47.33 -11.97 -30.79
N TYR A 426 48.43 -11.22 -30.89
CA TYR A 426 48.68 -10.29 -32.00
C TYR A 426 48.66 -10.99 -33.36
N SER A 427 49.18 -12.21 -33.44
CA SER A 427 49.17 -13.00 -34.68
C SER A 427 47.81 -13.64 -35.03
N GLU A 428 46.85 -13.59 -34.12
CA GLU A 428 45.49 -14.11 -34.28
C GLU A 428 44.46 -13.01 -34.57
N LEU A 429 44.83 -11.74 -34.32
CA LEU A 429 43.98 -10.59 -34.62
C LEU A 429 44.09 -10.20 -36.10
N GLY A 430 42.96 -9.76 -36.63
CA GLY A 430 42.85 -9.16 -37.95
C GLY A 430 42.12 -7.82 -37.90
N VAL A 431 42.11 -7.14 -39.04
CA VAL A 431 41.30 -5.95 -39.29
C VAL A 431 40.38 -6.26 -40.46
N TRP A 432 39.07 -6.17 -40.24
CA TRP A 432 38.07 -6.28 -41.29
C TRP A 432 37.69 -4.89 -41.78
N VAL A 433 38.00 -4.62 -43.04
CA VAL A 433 37.62 -3.40 -43.76
C VAL A 433 36.55 -3.76 -44.77
N ASP A 434 35.29 -3.69 -44.32
CA ASP A 434 34.09 -3.88 -45.15
C ASP A 434 33.92 -2.67 -46.08
N LYS A 435 34.33 -2.82 -47.34
CA LYS A 435 34.47 -1.70 -48.29
C LYS A 435 33.15 -1.29 -48.91
N ASP A 436 32.22 -2.23 -49.06
CA ASP A 436 30.91 -1.97 -49.65
C ASP A 436 29.75 -1.95 -48.64
N MET A 437 30.05 -2.22 -47.37
CA MET A 437 29.15 -2.12 -46.22
C MET A 437 28.00 -3.11 -46.34
N ASP A 438 28.27 -4.34 -46.75
CA ASP A 438 27.25 -5.37 -46.87
C ASP A 438 27.20 -6.32 -45.66
N GLY A 439 28.18 -6.25 -44.76
CA GLY A 439 28.25 -7.07 -43.55
C GLY A 439 28.80 -8.48 -43.80
N GLU A 440 29.35 -8.76 -44.98
CA GLU A 440 29.94 -10.05 -45.35
C GLU A 440 31.46 -9.89 -45.54
N THR A 441 32.24 -10.93 -45.21
CA THR A 441 33.69 -10.88 -45.39
C THR A 441 34.09 -11.24 -46.82
N ASP A 442 34.44 -10.25 -47.64
CA ASP A 442 34.83 -10.43 -49.03
C ASP A 442 36.35 -10.62 -49.26
N GLU A 443 36.74 -11.08 -50.46
CA GLU A 443 38.15 -11.30 -50.80
C GLU A 443 38.96 -9.99 -50.71
N GLY A 444 39.91 -9.94 -49.76
CA GLY A 444 40.79 -8.80 -49.54
C GLY A 444 40.23 -7.72 -48.61
N GLU A 445 39.19 -8.04 -47.84
CA GLU A 445 38.65 -7.20 -46.77
C GLU A 445 39.17 -7.57 -45.38
N LEU A 446 39.50 -8.85 -45.17
CA LEU A 446 40.14 -9.31 -43.96
C LEU A 446 41.67 -9.23 -44.10
N LEU A 447 42.29 -8.37 -43.29
CA LEU A 447 43.73 -8.11 -43.27
C LEU A 447 44.33 -8.58 -41.94
N SER A 448 45.59 -9.03 -41.95
CA SER A 448 46.35 -9.12 -40.69
C SER A 448 46.67 -7.72 -40.14
N LEU A 449 46.98 -7.61 -38.84
CA LEU A 449 47.38 -6.34 -38.23
C LEU A 449 48.56 -5.68 -38.98
N GLU A 450 49.57 -6.46 -39.39
CA GLU A 450 50.71 -5.93 -40.16
C GLU A 450 50.29 -5.42 -41.55
N GLU A 451 49.38 -6.11 -42.25
CA GLU A 451 48.87 -5.69 -43.56
C GLU A 451 48.00 -4.43 -43.47
N ALA A 452 47.25 -4.27 -42.38
CA ALA A 452 46.51 -3.05 -42.04
C ALA A 452 47.42 -1.93 -41.53
N GLY A 453 48.72 -2.21 -41.33
CA GLY A 453 49.70 -1.22 -40.89
C GLY A 453 49.69 -0.96 -39.39
N VAL A 454 49.09 -1.82 -38.56
CA VAL A 454 49.00 -1.71 -37.10
C VAL A 454 50.20 -2.39 -36.43
N ALA A 455 51.08 -1.64 -35.78
CA ALA A 455 52.24 -2.19 -35.08
C ALA A 455 51.95 -2.55 -33.61
N SER A 456 51.17 -1.72 -32.91
CA SER A 456 50.78 -1.95 -31.52
C SER A 456 49.51 -1.19 -31.17
N ILE A 457 48.65 -1.75 -30.31
CA ILE A 457 47.43 -1.11 -29.81
C ILE A 457 47.60 -0.76 -28.33
N ASN A 458 47.36 0.48 -27.94
CA ASN A 458 47.47 0.94 -26.55
C ASN A 458 46.23 0.53 -25.75
N LEU A 459 46.45 0.00 -24.54
CA LEU A 459 45.38 -0.44 -23.65
C LEU A 459 44.89 0.64 -22.69
N GLU A 460 45.60 1.77 -22.60
CA GLU A 460 45.18 2.91 -21.79
C GLU A 460 44.04 3.67 -22.50
N ALA A 461 42.81 3.20 -22.30
CA ALA A 461 41.62 3.83 -22.85
C ALA A 461 41.03 4.88 -21.92
N GLN A 462 40.50 5.95 -22.52
CA GLN A 462 39.74 6.99 -21.84
C GLN A 462 38.26 6.86 -22.22
N SER A 463 37.36 7.09 -21.27
CA SER A 463 35.94 7.18 -21.57
C SER A 463 35.67 8.37 -22.51
N SER A 464 34.80 8.13 -23.49
CA SER A 464 34.36 9.11 -24.47
C SER A 464 32.83 9.22 -24.41
N ASP A 465 32.33 10.42 -24.71
CA ASP A 465 30.89 10.71 -24.80
C ASP A 465 30.48 11.05 -26.25
N ILE A 466 31.31 10.69 -27.24
CA ILE A 466 31.08 11.03 -28.65
C ILE A 466 29.95 10.16 -29.22
N GLU A 467 28.96 10.81 -29.80
CA GLU A 467 27.90 10.18 -30.58
C GLU A 467 28.08 10.56 -32.05
N GLN A 468 28.05 9.57 -32.93
CA GLN A 468 28.19 9.75 -34.36
C GLN A 468 27.20 8.83 -35.09
N ASN A 469 26.30 9.41 -35.89
CA ASN A 469 25.37 8.65 -36.74
C ASN A 469 24.53 7.61 -35.95
N ASN A 470 24.06 8.02 -34.76
CA ASN A 470 23.36 7.19 -33.76
C ASN A 470 24.20 6.07 -33.12
N ASN A 471 25.50 5.97 -33.42
CA ASN A 471 26.42 5.07 -32.75
C ASN A 471 27.16 5.83 -31.64
N PHE A 472 27.61 5.11 -30.62
CA PHE A 472 28.30 5.70 -29.48
C PHE A 472 29.75 5.22 -29.42
N ILE A 473 30.69 6.17 -29.46
CA ILE A 473 32.12 5.91 -29.33
C ILE A 473 32.46 6.08 -27.85
N GLY A 474 32.38 4.98 -27.09
CA GLY A 474 32.35 5.05 -25.62
C GLY A 474 33.69 4.95 -24.92
N LYS A 475 34.72 4.40 -25.59
CA LYS A 475 36.10 4.46 -25.12
C LYS A 475 37.04 4.71 -26.28
N THR A 476 38.07 5.53 -26.07
CA THR A 476 39.10 5.80 -27.07
C THR A 476 40.50 5.62 -26.49
N SER A 477 41.40 5.11 -27.31
CA SER A 477 42.83 5.05 -27.07
C SER A 477 43.56 5.30 -28.39
N THR A 478 44.83 4.93 -28.46
CA THR A 478 45.65 5.04 -29.66
C THR A 478 46.19 3.69 -30.11
N TYR A 479 46.55 3.59 -31.38
CA TYR A 479 47.43 2.55 -31.87
C TYR A 479 48.59 3.19 -32.63
N THR A 480 49.73 2.51 -32.67
CA THR A 480 50.90 2.94 -33.43
C THR A 480 50.95 2.16 -34.74
N THR A 481 51.12 2.87 -35.85
CA THR A 481 51.28 2.25 -37.16
C THR A 481 52.70 1.70 -37.37
N THR A 482 52.89 0.86 -38.38
CA THR A 482 54.21 0.28 -38.72
C THR A 482 55.25 1.32 -39.19
N ASP A 483 54.81 2.50 -39.61
CA ASP A 483 55.68 3.66 -39.90
C ASP A 483 55.85 4.62 -38.71
N GLY A 484 55.19 4.34 -37.57
CA GLY A 484 55.39 5.01 -36.28
C GLY A 484 54.50 6.21 -36.02
N GLU A 485 53.42 6.39 -36.78
CA GLU A 485 52.39 7.38 -36.50
C GLU A 485 51.40 6.86 -35.44
N GLU A 486 50.85 7.74 -34.62
CA GLU A 486 49.77 7.41 -33.70
C GLU A 486 48.42 7.73 -34.34
N ARG A 487 47.48 6.79 -34.24
CA ARG A 487 46.11 6.90 -34.77
C ARG A 487 45.10 6.46 -33.74
N THR A 488 43.82 6.74 -34.00
CA THR A 488 42.75 6.48 -33.04
C THR A 488 42.33 5.01 -33.05
N ALA A 489 42.15 4.44 -31.87
CA ALA A 489 41.41 3.19 -31.68
C ALA A 489 40.22 3.48 -30.77
N ALA A 490 39.07 2.87 -31.02
CA ALA A 490 37.88 3.13 -30.23
C ALA A 490 37.03 1.90 -30.02
N ASP A 491 36.38 1.82 -28.86
CA ASP A 491 35.33 0.86 -28.59
C ASP A 491 33.98 1.48 -28.90
N VAL A 492 33.22 0.86 -29.80
CA VAL A 492 32.04 1.47 -30.44
C VAL A 492 30.79 0.65 -30.18
N TRP A 493 29.73 1.31 -29.71
CA TRP A 493 28.39 0.78 -29.57
C TRP A 493 27.59 1.16 -30.81
N PHE A 494 27.46 0.24 -31.76
CA PHE A 494 26.65 0.44 -32.96
C PHE A 494 25.15 0.34 -32.65
N SER A 495 24.34 1.28 -33.13
CA SER A 495 22.88 1.19 -32.96
C SER A 495 22.29 0.10 -33.84
N THR A 496 21.43 -0.77 -33.30
CA THR A 496 20.61 -1.72 -34.05
C THR A 496 19.17 -1.24 -34.17
N GLN A 497 18.47 -1.60 -35.23
CA GLN A 497 17.06 -1.29 -35.42
C GLN A 497 16.21 -2.52 -35.06
N GLN A 498 15.33 -2.37 -34.07
CA GLN A 498 14.36 -3.41 -33.74
C GLN A 498 13.19 -3.35 -34.72
N ALA A 499 12.85 -4.48 -35.35
CA ALA A 499 11.61 -4.60 -36.11
C ALA A 499 10.42 -4.44 -35.13
N PRO A 500 9.33 -3.77 -35.52
CA PRO A 500 8.12 -3.77 -34.70
C PRO A 500 7.67 -5.23 -34.55
N GLU A 501 7.58 -5.73 -33.32
CA GLU A 501 6.85 -6.96 -33.05
C GLU A 501 5.43 -6.76 -33.60
N GLU A 502 4.96 -7.70 -34.43
CA GLU A 502 3.55 -7.69 -34.82
C GLU A 502 2.73 -7.82 -33.55
N GLU A 503 2.10 -6.72 -33.12
CA GLU A 503 1.10 -6.77 -32.07
C GLU A 503 0.02 -7.76 -32.51
N THR A 504 0.02 -8.92 -31.87
CA THR A 504 -1.17 -9.77 -31.82
C THR A 504 -2.27 -8.91 -31.19
N SER A 505 -3.19 -8.45 -32.03
CA SER A 505 -4.40 -7.75 -31.61
C SER A 505 -5.12 -8.56 -30.52
N LEU A 506 -4.93 -8.18 -29.26
CA LEU A 506 -5.62 -8.72 -28.07
C LEU A 506 -7.07 -8.22 -27.92
N VAL A 507 -7.62 -7.58 -28.96
CA VAL A 507 -9.01 -7.05 -28.99
C VAL A 507 -10.08 -8.17 -28.94
N GLY A 508 -9.68 -9.43 -28.78
CA GLY A 508 -10.58 -10.58 -28.59
C GLY A 508 -10.44 -11.32 -27.25
N LEU A 509 -9.61 -10.85 -26.32
CA LEU A 509 -9.34 -11.55 -25.04
C LEU A 509 -9.76 -10.78 -23.78
N ILE A 510 -10.44 -9.63 -23.93
CA ILE A 510 -11.18 -9.04 -22.82
C ILE A 510 -12.60 -9.62 -22.89
N GLU A 511 -12.77 -10.83 -22.33
CA GLU A 511 -14.07 -11.14 -21.73
C GLU A 511 -14.21 -10.19 -20.52
N GLU A 512 -15.23 -9.34 -20.56
CA GLU A 512 -15.75 -8.71 -19.36
C GLU A 512 -16.08 -9.82 -18.35
N HIS A 513 -15.20 -10.10 -17.39
CA HIS A 513 -15.57 -10.74 -16.13
C HIS A 513 -16.27 -9.71 -15.22
N SER A 514 -17.28 -9.03 -15.76
CA SER A 514 -18.27 -8.31 -14.99
C SER A 514 -19.17 -9.38 -14.36
N ILE A 515 -19.29 -9.43 -13.03
CA ILE A 515 -20.25 -10.31 -12.35
C ILE A 515 -21.62 -10.16 -13.01
N SER A 516 -22.04 -11.18 -13.76
CA SER A 516 -23.38 -11.25 -14.33
C SER A 516 -24.31 -11.87 -13.28
N GLY A 517 -24.77 -11.08 -12.31
CA GLY A 517 -25.67 -11.62 -11.29
C GLY A 517 -26.03 -10.71 -10.12
N LEU A 518 -25.42 -9.53 -10.00
CA LEU A 518 -25.72 -8.59 -8.91
C LEU A 518 -26.58 -7.47 -9.49
N ASP A 519 -27.90 -7.59 -9.34
CA ASP A 519 -28.82 -6.57 -9.88
C ASP A 519 -28.58 -5.22 -9.17
N SER A 520 -28.28 -4.22 -9.99
CA SER A 520 -27.76 -2.88 -9.67
C SER A 520 -28.65 -1.96 -8.80
N ALA A 521 -29.65 -2.49 -8.10
CA ALA A 521 -30.65 -1.66 -7.42
C ALA A 521 -30.19 -1.10 -6.05
N ASP A 522 -29.37 -1.83 -5.28
CA ASP A 522 -29.08 -1.47 -3.88
C ASP A 522 -27.59 -1.59 -3.44
N LEU A 523 -26.65 -1.79 -4.38
CA LEU A 523 -25.21 -1.92 -4.09
C LEU A 523 -24.39 -0.90 -4.89
N VAL A 524 -23.61 -0.03 -4.22
CA VAL A 524 -22.72 0.94 -4.89
C VAL A 524 -21.31 0.35 -4.99
N TRP A 525 -20.91 0.02 -6.22
CA TRP A 525 -19.63 -0.58 -6.57
C TRP A 525 -18.52 0.47 -6.69
N HIS A 526 -17.33 0.18 -6.14
CA HIS A 526 -16.09 0.89 -6.47
C HIS A 526 -15.06 -0.15 -6.92
N SER A 527 -14.85 -0.27 -8.22
CA SER A 527 -13.94 -1.25 -8.85
C SER A 527 -12.48 -0.79 -8.83
N GLU A 528 -11.91 -0.45 -7.67
CA GLU A 528 -10.54 0.11 -7.61
C GLU A 528 -9.44 -0.84 -7.11
N ASP A 529 -9.74 -2.13 -6.93
CA ASP A 529 -8.75 -3.23 -6.89
C ASP A 529 -9.25 -4.29 -7.89
N VAL A 530 -8.51 -4.89 -8.84
CA VAL A 530 -7.17 -5.48 -8.72
C VAL A 530 -6.50 -5.57 -10.11
N THR A 531 -5.28 -5.07 -10.26
CA THR A 531 -4.43 -5.39 -11.43
C THR A 531 -3.76 -6.77 -11.33
N ASP A 532 -3.85 -7.43 -10.16
CA ASP A 532 -3.17 -8.70 -9.84
C ASP A 532 -4.11 -9.88 -9.42
N GLN A 533 -5.43 -9.68 -9.26
CA GLN A 533 -6.42 -10.74 -8.96
C GLN A 533 -7.80 -10.44 -9.59
N PRO A 534 -8.07 -10.83 -10.85
CA PRO A 534 -9.27 -10.44 -11.59
C PRO A 534 -10.60 -11.09 -11.11
N TRP A 535 -10.60 -11.77 -9.96
CA TRP A 535 -11.73 -12.57 -9.44
C TRP A 535 -12.28 -12.10 -8.08
N SER A 536 -11.83 -10.94 -7.57
CA SER A 536 -12.25 -10.39 -6.26
C SER A 536 -12.91 -9.01 -6.39
N ASP A 537 -14.00 -8.81 -5.67
CA ASP A 537 -14.79 -7.56 -5.64
C ASP A 537 -15.00 -7.03 -4.21
N THR A 538 -14.96 -5.71 -4.00
CA THR A 538 -15.13 -5.07 -2.67
C THR A 538 -16.36 -4.15 -2.58
N VAL A 539 -17.17 -4.34 -1.54
CA VAL A 539 -18.37 -3.57 -1.20
C VAL A 539 -18.11 -2.72 0.04
N THR A 540 -18.19 -1.40 -0.07
CA THR A 540 -17.74 -0.47 0.99
C THR A 540 -18.85 0.18 1.82
N ASP A 541 -20.13 0.03 1.42
CA ASP A 541 -21.27 0.70 2.04
C ASP A 541 -22.37 -0.25 2.55
N PHE A 542 -22.08 -1.55 2.64
CA PHE A 542 -23.06 -2.55 3.09
C PHE A 542 -23.45 -2.33 4.56
N THR A 543 -24.74 -2.08 4.81
CA THR A 543 -25.28 -1.89 6.17
C THR A 543 -26.25 -3.02 6.52
N VAL A 544 -25.85 -3.88 7.47
CA VAL A 544 -26.65 -5.02 7.93
C VAL A 544 -28.02 -4.56 8.44
N GLY A 545 -29.09 -5.14 7.88
CA GLY A 545 -30.47 -4.86 8.26
C GLY A 545 -31.07 -3.60 7.61
N GLN A 546 -30.29 -2.86 6.82
CA GLN A 546 -30.81 -1.83 5.90
C GLN A 546 -30.78 -2.31 4.44
N SER A 547 -29.74 -3.08 4.07
CA SER A 547 -29.57 -3.68 2.75
C SER A 547 -29.50 -5.20 2.86
N SER A 548 -29.83 -5.89 1.76
CA SER A 548 -29.68 -7.34 1.62
C SER A 548 -28.76 -7.68 0.45
N LEU A 549 -27.88 -8.66 0.62
CA LEU A 549 -26.98 -9.14 -0.42
C LEU A 549 -27.68 -10.21 -1.26
N ASP A 550 -27.92 -9.93 -2.54
CA ASP A 550 -28.45 -10.92 -3.46
C ASP A 550 -27.28 -11.63 -4.15
N LEU A 551 -26.98 -12.87 -3.78
CA LEU A 551 -25.95 -13.70 -4.45
C LEU A 551 -26.58 -14.83 -5.26
N SER A 552 -27.89 -14.79 -5.51
CA SER A 552 -28.63 -15.94 -6.03
C SER A 552 -28.16 -16.42 -7.39
N ASP A 553 -27.59 -15.53 -8.22
CA ASP A 553 -27.01 -15.88 -9.52
C ASP A 553 -25.55 -16.37 -9.41
N LEU A 554 -24.86 -16.05 -8.33
CA LEU A 554 -23.46 -16.44 -8.13
C LEU A 554 -23.31 -17.84 -7.53
N VAL A 555 -24.24 -18.24 -6.66
CA VAL A 555 -24.16 -19.53 -5.93
C VAL A 555 -24.89 -20.65 -6.64
N LYS A 556 -24.98 -20.58 -7.97
CA LYS A 556 -25.63 -21.61 -8.79
C LYS A 556 -24.75 -22.09 -9.93
N ASP A 557 -24.89 -23.36 -10.27
CA ASP A 557 -24.20 -23.98 -11.40
C ASP A 557 -24.80 -23.55 -12.76
N SER A 558 -24.14 -23.98 -13.85
CA SER A 558 -24.62 -23.73 -15.22
C SER A 558 -26.00 -24.31 -15.57
N GLN A 559 -26.61 -25.08 -14.66
CA GLN A 559 -27.95 -25.65 -14.75
C GLN A 559 -28.95 -25.00 -13.77
N ASP A 560 -28.58 -23.89 -13.12
CA ASP A 560 -29.40 -23.13 -12.15
C ASP A 560 -29.69 -23.90 -10.85
N HIS A 561 -28.85 -24.88 -10.47
CA HIS A 561 -28.91 -25.53 -9.16
C HIS A 561 -27.98 -24.82 -8.16
N LEU A 562 -28.41 -24.71 -6.90
CA LEU A 562 -27.56 -24.22 -5.81
C LEU A 562 -26.31 -25.10 -5.66
N LEU A 563 -25.17 -24.43 -5.46
CA LEU A 563 -23.90 -25.08 -5.16
C LEU A 563 -23.95 -25.85 -3.82
N SER A 564 -23.01 -26.77 -3.63
CA SER A 564 -22.82 -27.47 -2.36
C SER A 564 -22.12 -26.58 -1.33
N GLU A 565 -22.26 -26.94 -0.05
CA GLU A 565 -21.56 -26.27 1.06
C GLU A 565 -20.02 -26.33 0.94
N ASP A 566 -19.49 -27.32 0.21
CA ASP A 566 -18.05 -27.44 -0.08
C ASP A 566 -17.54 -26.43 -1.12
N ASN A 567 -18.45 -25.76 -1.85
CA ASN A 567 -18.12 -24.85 -2.96
C ASN A 567 -18.39 -23.38 -2.61
N VAL A 568 -18.70 -23.09 -1.34
CA VAL A 568 -18.82 -21.72 -0.85
C VAL A 568 -18.10 -21.62 0.49
N ASP A 569 -17.54 -20.45 0.78
CA ASP A 569 -16.93 -20.17 2.07
C ASP A 569 -17.26 -18.75 2.53
N MET A 570 -17.31 -18.56 3.85
CA MET A 570 -17.54 -17.27 4.48
C MET A 570 -16.69 -17.13 5.73
N PHE A 571 -15.75 -16.19 5.71
CA PHE A 571 -14.84 -15.93 6.82
C PHE A 571 -14.59 -14.45 7.00
N GLU A 572 -14.01 -14.08 8.14
CA GLU A 572 -13.61 -12.69 8.41
C GLU A 572 -12.12 -12.51 8.13
N GLN A 573 -11.80 -11.56 7.27
CA GLN A 573 -10.44 -11.14 6.97
C GLN A 573 -10.30 -9.63 7.18
N ASP A 574 -9.36 -9.24 8.04
CA ASP A 574 -9.01 -7.83 8.28
C ASP A 574 -10.21 -6.91 8.59
N GLY A 575 -11.20 -7.43 9.32
CA GLY A 575 -12.41 -6.68 9.69
C GLY A 575 -13.48 -6.57 8.62
N SER A 576 -13.28 -7.26 7.50
CA SER A 576 -14.22 -7.39 6.40
C SER A 576 -14.72 -8.83 6.31
N LEU A 577 -15.94 -9.00 5.84
CA LEU A 577 -16.53 -10.32 5.61
C LEU A 577 -16.18 -10.74 4.20
N VAL A 578 -15.47 -11.85 4.06
CA VAL A 578 -15.10 -12.42 2.77
C VAL A 578 -16.03 -13.58 2.46
N LEU A 579 -16.60 -13.57 1.27
CA LEU A 579 -17.46 -14.60 0.71
C LEU A 579 -16.75 -15.16 -0.53
N ARG A 580 -16.43 -16.45 -0.54
CA ARG A 580 -15.82 -17.11 -1.70
C ARG A 580 -16.76 -18.12 -2.31
N VAL A 581 -16.69 -18.26 -3.62
CA VAL A 581 -17.48 -19.21 -4.39
C VAL A 581 -16.59 -19.92 -5.40
N ASP A 582 -16.75 -21.24 -5.47
CA ASP A 582 -16.24 -22.09 -6.54
C ASP A 582 -17.41 -22.43 -7.47
N THR A 583 -17.48 -21.70 -8.59
CA THR A 583 -18.60 -21.77 -9.54
C THR A 583 -18.55 -22.97 -10.48
N ASP A 584 -17.39 -23.61 -10.68
CA ASP A 584 -17.19 -24.73 -11.60
C ASP A 584 -16.92 -26.07 -10.89
N GLY A 585 -16.75 -26.04 -9.56
CA GLY A 585 -16.63 -27.21 -8.70
C GLY A 585 -15.29 -27.93 -8.86
N ASP A 586 -14.25 -27.23 -9.30
CA ASP A 586 -12.91 -27.78 -9.49
C ASP A 586 -12.06 -27.77 -8.20
N HIS A 587 -12.64 -27.30 -7.09
CA HIS A 587 -12.03 -27.07 -5.79
C HIS A 587 -11.00 -25.94 -5.75
N THR A 588 -11.08 -25.01 -6.71
CA THR A 588 -10.34 -23.75 -6.75
C THR A 588 -11.32 -22.58 -6.64
N TRP A 589 -11.05 -21.66 -5.72
CA TRP A 589 -11.86 -20.44 -5.61
C TRP A 589 -11.69 -19.56 -6.85
N ASN A 590 -12.79 -19.26 -7.54
CA ASN A 590 -12.80 -18.45 -8.76
C ASN A 590 -13.68 -17.19 -8.65
N GLN A 591 -14.34 -16.96 -7.51
CA GLN A 591 -14.96 -15.68 -7.16
C GLN A 591 -14.81 -15.35 -5.68
N GLU A 592 -14.54 -14.08 -5.37
CA GLU A 592 -14.50 -13.51 -4.02
C GLU A 592 -15.28 -12.19 -3.94
N ILE A 593 -16.03 -12.01 -2.84
CA ILE A 593 -16.73 -10.76 -2.48
C ILE A 593 -16.31 -10.36 -1.07
N ILE A 594 -15.83 -9.14 -0.92
CA ILE A 594 -15.39 -8.56 0.36
C ILE A 594 -16.39 -7.49 0.78
N LEU A 595 -17.11 -7.70 1.89
CA LEU A 595 -17.92 -6.67 2.52
C LEU A 595 -17.05 -5.92 3.53
N GLN A 596 -16.60 -4.72 3.17
CA GLN A 596 -15.75 -3.90 4.01
C GLN A 596 -16.46 -3.48 5.29
N ASP A 597 -15.75 -3.50 6.41
CA ASP A 597 -16.24 -3.09 7.74
C ASP A 597 -17.43 -3.92 8.29
N VAL A 598 -17.74 -5.05 7.66
CA VAL A 598 -18.74 -6.02 8.11
C VAL A 598 -18.00 -7.20 8.73
N SER A 599 -18.27 -7.53 9.98
CA SER A 599 -17.73 -8.72 10.65
C SER A 599 -18.78 -9.82 10.72
N LEU A 600 -18.35 -11.04 11.08
CA LEU A 600 -19.28 -12.15 11.33
C LEU A 600 -20.29 -11.79 12.43
N ASP A 601 -19.85 -11.11 13.50
CA ASP A 601 -20.70 -10.63 14.60
C ASP A 601 -21.81 -9.67 14.13
N ASP A 602 -21.58 -8.92 13.05
CA ASP A 602 -22.59 -8.02 12.50
C ASP A 602 -23.73 -8.78 11.83
N ILE A 603 -23.43 -9.92 11.20
CA ILE A 603 -24.42 -10.70 10.44
C ILE A 603 -25.04 -11.86 11.22
N VAL A 604 -24.43 -12.32 12.32
CA VAL A 604 -24.99 -13.41 13.15
C VAL A 604 -25.76 -12.89 14.37
N ASP A 605 -26.80 -13.63 14.77
CA ASP A 605 -27.56 -13.39 15.98
C ASP A 605 -26.88 -14.01 17.22
N GLU A 606 -27.51 -13.87 18.39
CA GLU A 606 -27.01 -14.38 19.67
C GLU A 606 -26.85 -15.91 19.72
N ASN A 607 -27.45 -16.64 18.78
CA ASN A 607 -27.35 -18.10 18.66
C ASN A 607 -26.33 -18.53 17.59
N GLY A 608 -25.60 -17.58 16.98
CA GLY A 608 -24.66 -17.84 15.90
C GLY A 608 -25.32 -18.10 14.54
N MET A 609 -26.61 -17.77 14.40
CA MET A 609 -27.34 -17.92 13.14
C MET A 609 -27.29 -16.61 12.35
N ILE A 610 -27.08 -16.69 11.04
CA ILE A 610 -27.14 -15.53 10.14
C ILE A 610 -28.52 -14.88 10.29
N LYS A 611 -28.55 -13.56 10.50
CA LYS A 611 -29.75 -12.75 10.69
C LYS A 611 -30.64 -12.80 9.44
N SER A 612 -31.95 -12.67 9.63
CA SER A 612 -32.89 -12.54 8.50
C SER A 612 -32.64 -11.24 7.76
N GLY A 613 -32.65 -11.27 6.42
CA GLY A 613 -32.46 -10.08 5.57
C GLY A 613 -31.00 -9.69 5.30
N VAL A 614 -30.02 -10.47 5.78
CA VAL A 614 -28.61 -10.30 5.35
C VAL A 614 -28.47 -10.69 3.88
N PHE A 615 -29.01 -11.84 3.49
CA PHE A 615 -29.13 -12.26 2.09
C PHE A 615 -30.55 -12.03 1.57
N GLY A 616 -30.68 -11.72 0.28
CA GLY A 616 -31.96 -11.55 -0.40
C GLY A 616 -32.76 -12.84 -0.58
N ASP A 617 -32.09 -13.99 -0.58
CA ASP A 617 -32.68 -15.33 -0.73
C ASP A 617 -32.35 -16.21 0.50
N ASP A 618 -33.39 -16.80 1.10
CA ASP A 618 -33.27 -17.69 2.25
C ASP A 618 -32.48 -18.98 1.93
N ASN A 619 -32.48 -19.45 0.68
CA ASN A 619 -31.69 -20.63 0.30
C ASN A 619 -30.19 -20.32 0.27
N VAL A 620 -29.81 -19.11 -0.18
CA VAL A 620 -28.42 -18.63 -0.16
C VAL A 620 -27.96 -18.50 1.29
N LYS A 621 -28.80 -17.91 2.15
CA LYS A 621 -28.55 -17.85 3.59
C LYS A 621 -28.33 -19.24 4.18
N GLU A 622 -29.20 -20.21 3.88
CA GLU A 622 -29.05 -21.58 4.38
C GLU A 622 -27.78 -22.26 3.88
N LEU A 623 -27.36 -21.98 2.64
CA LEU A 623 -26.13 -22.52 2.06
C LEU A 623 -24.88 -22.02 2.81
N PHE A 624 -24.72 -20.71 2.98
CA PHE A 624 -23.61 -20.13 3.75
C PHE A 624 -23.67 -20.49 5.24
N GLN A 625 -24.87 -20.64 5.80
CA GLN A 625 -25.05 -21.11 7.18
C GLN A 625 -24.57 -22.56 7.37
N LYS A 626 -24.66 -23.40 6.34
CA LYS A 626 -24.18 -24.78 6.38
C LYS A 626 -22.67 -24.86 6.15
N ALA A 627 -22.14 -24.14 5.16
CA ALA A 627 -20.70 -24.08 4.90
C ALA A 627 -19.91 -23.68 6.15
N THR A 628 -20.37 -22.63 6.84
CA THR A 628 -19.78 -22.18 8.11
C THR A 628 -19.91 -23.18 9.26
N ALA A 629 -20.87 -24.11 9.23
CA ALA A 629 -21.05 -25.14 10.25
C ALA A 629 -20.21 -26.41 9.98
N THR A 630 -19.98 -26.74 8.71
CA THR A 630 -19.19 -27.89 8.27
C THR A 630 -17.70 -27.65 8.50
N ASP A 631 -17.24 -26.42 8.34
CA ASP A 631 -15.84 -26.02 8.54
C ASP A 631 -15.39 -26.05 10.02
N VAL A 632 -16.34 -26.00 10.95
CA VAL A 632 -16.09 -26.16 12.41
C VAL A 632 -15.76 -27.61 12.80
N VAL A 633 -16.06 -28.61 11.94
CA VAL A 633 -15.91 -30.03 12.28
C VAL A 633 -14.59 -30.63 11.79
N GLU A 634 -13.96 -30.08 10.76
CA GLU A 634 -12.68 -30.60 10.23
C GLU A 634 -11.43 -29.83 10.68
N ASN A 635 -11.57 -28.62 11.24
CA ASN A 635 -10.41 -27.76 11.50
C ASN A 635 -10.19 -27.49 13.00
N THR A 636 -9.30 -28.27 13.64
CA THR A 636 -8.66 -27.83 14.92
C THR A 636 -7.61 -26.73 14.72
N SER A 637 -7.54 -26.14 13.53
CA SER A 637 -6.86 -24.88 13.25
C SER A 637 -7.91 -23.85 12.85
N THR A 638 -8.40 -23.08 13.82
CA THR A 638 -8.85 -21.73 13.52
C THR A 638 -7.69 -21.04 12.77
N HIS A 639 -7.89 -20.57 11.54
CA HIS A 639 -6.94 -19.73 10.81
C HIS A 639 -6.82 -18.32 11.45
N LEU A 640 -6.52 -18.32 12.75
CA LEU A 640 -5.83 -17.27 13.46
C LEU A 640 -4.37 -17.73 13.53
N GLU A 641 -3.47 -16.98 12.89
CA GLU A 641 -2.02 -17.20 12.78
C GLU A 641 -1.55 -18.02 11.57
N ASN A 642 -1.26 -17.32 10.46
CA ASN A 642 0.06 -17.23 9.81
C ASN A 642 -0.08 -17.06 8.28
N PRO A 643 0.24 -15.89 7.68
CA PRO A 643 0.18 -15.67 6.23
C PRO A 643 1.39 -16.24 5.47
N THR A 644 2.07 -17.23 6.03
CA THR A 644 3.21 -17.87 5.36
C THR A 644 3.13 -19.39 5.52
N LEU A 645 2.52 -20.07 4.56
CA LEU A 645 3.02 -21.35 4.04
C LEU A 645 2.31 -21.70 2.71
N ASP A 646 3.13 -21.69 1.67
CA ASP A 646 3.00 -22.18 0.30
C ASP A 646 2.96 -23.72 0.26
N GLU A 647 2.18 -24.34 -0.65
CA GLU A 647 2.57 -25.56 -1.40
C GLU A 647 1.74 -25.69 -2.69
N HIS A 648 2.25 -25.13 -3.80
CA HIS A 648 1.93 -25.65 -5.14
C HIS A 648 2.60 -27.03 -5.33
N LEU A 649 1.78 -28.07 -5.50
CA LEU A 649 2.16 -29.34 -6.14
C LEU A 649 1.18 -29.68 -7.25
#